data_AF-A0AA39UY29-F1
#
_entry.id   AF-A0AA39UY29-F1
#
_cell.length_a   1.000
_cell.length_b   1.000
_cell.length_c   1.000
_cell.angle_alpha   90.00
_cell.angle_beta   90.00
_cell.angle_gamma   90.00
#
_symmetry.space_group_name_H-M   'P 1'
#
loop_
_entity.id
_entity.type
_entity.pdbx_description
1 polymer ?
#
loop_
_entity_poly.entity_id
_entity_poly.type
_entity_poly.pdbx_seq_one_letter_code
_entity_poly.pdbx_strand_id
1 'polypeptide(L)'
;MSGLPQYNERPVVATAASSRLRSLLLESWKQGDAYDLAKAVVELQLKIWEQSEREAQNKSDSVEMLGLDFGRVQYQGALGENPQKDSEGIIQAIRESQTVDKGFLKDIWTWSRLPYSVRCAGLKAKLNIEGGDGSTTGARENKRARVERQDELVADADEWILKNEGHLRFLSRKAKYCPNLWKYGLVRIEDLPIVLSDGAFTVLPDNAAIKVTRNDVSSLSGFTALGEKRKSAVYLQPTIQAFKSCWDAMTDHVLHGLNWDNVFVAGGFVFGTLLTPQVSDAYTDVSKAEEWIASDIDLYIYGLNVKQANDKIRQIEKVYKSNLPAGSPFLVVRNSQTITFYSAWPRKRVQIVLKLVNSPREVLLNFDLDVCAAGYDGENVWMLPRFVRAMETGTSIFTMDLINGHYLGDRKATRDPRVFKYANKGYGVRILPSYQSALSTYTSSEQTRLISRGENLFPAPLSLKDLATGARTWTDNCVDRFLKLGHKNRPLYSHTHVYPPIKTDGNLPVFTHALLESDMQRSSEPLGRSCLTGFSLFMRHVALWEEEVKGKIAICDKYWAENTYGNDFAHSSYDDSPEYEWNESFNIEDFSKSIDLFNDREREGFTEAYESIEWCRDDAPLAISAAARLTYGTSVDKVLSKEKDIRIPLILKEKFVEFANTAILKVLEEVGIKDCPPPLEALRVKNSDKERAYMWRLSDVLNWQMIDRRIDEIREMLWAFHRGNDQAQYEERIYHVMEQISKRAIRTSVEEEMEAFVIWVGRKPYHLDSKISAHFMVANFEQMRMMSDESEDDE
;
A
#
# COMPACT_ATOMS: atom_id res chain seq x y z
N MET A 1 1.68 -3.83 -36.73
CA MET A 1 1.86 -3.19 -35.41
C MET A 1 3.19 -2.42 -35.38
N SER A 2 3.33 -1.41 -36.24
CA SER A 2 4.44 -0.44 -36.17
C SER A 2 3.90 0.83 -35.49
N GLY A 3 4.56 1.30 -34.42
CA GLY A 3 4.39 2.68 -33.93
C GLY A 3 3.91 2.93 -32.49
N LEU A 4 4.03 1.97 -31.56
CA LEU A 4 3.91 2.25 -30.12
C LEU A 4 5.30 2.54 -29.52
N PRO A 5 5.43 3.47 -28.55
CA PRO A 5 6.71 3.78 -27.93
C PRO A 5 7.18 2.56 -27.15
N GLN A 6 8.36 2.05 -27.52
CA GLN A 6 9.02 0.95 -26.86
C GLN A 6 10.45 1.33 -26.49
N TYR A 7 10.88 0.89 -25.30
CA TYR A 7 12.25 1.02 -24.83
C TYR A 7 12.83 -0.38 -24.61
N ASN A 8 13.89 -0.76 -25.32
CA ASN A 8 14.43 -2.12 -25.34
C ASN A 8 13.34 -3.18 -25.58
N GLU A 9 12.53 -2.99 -26.62
CA GLU A 9 11.37 -3.84 -26.99
C GLU A 9 10.21 -3.88 -25.95
N ARG A 10 10.25 -3.02 -24.91
CA ARG A 10 9.23 -2.97 -23.86
C ARG A 10 8.24 -1.83 -24.06
N PRO A 11 6.93 -2.04 -23.83
CA PRO A 11 5.99 -0.93 -23.70
C PRO A 11 6.46 0.03 -22.61
N VAL A 12 6.42 1.35 -22.85
CA VAL A 12 6.79 2.37 -21.84
C VAL A 12 5.59 2.87 -21.04
N VAL A 13 4.36 2.52 -21.46
CA VAL A 13 3.12 2.97 -20.82
C VAL A 13 2.46 1.83 -20.07
N ALA A 14 2.32 1.98 -18.76
CA ALA A 14 1.70 1.00 -17.89
C ALA A 14 0.26 0.70 -18.29
N THR A 15 -0.11 -0.57 -18.34
CA THR A 15 -1.43 -1.06 -18.77
C THR A 15 -2.51 -0.71 -17.75
N ALA A 16 -2.04 -0.63 -16.52
CA ALA A 16 -2.74 -0.15 -15.36
C ALA A 16 -3.21 1.32 -15.56
N ALA A 17 -2.48 2.16 -16.32
CA ALA A 17 -2.90 3.54 -16.56
C ALA A 17 -4.30 3.58 -17.20
N SER A 18 -5.11 4.59 -16.82
CA SER A 18 -6.47 4.74 -17.36
C SER A 18 -6.44 4.88 -18.88
N SER A 19 -7.53 4.47 -19.52
CA SER A 19 -7.69 4.57 -20.98
C SER A 19 -7.31 5.97 -21.51
N ARG A 20 -7.84 7.02 -20.87
CA ARG A 20 -7.57 8.42 -21.19
C ARG A 20 -6.10 8.82 -21.05
N LEU A 21 -5.44 8.42 -19.96
CA LEU A 21 -4.02 8.72 -19.75
C LEU A 21 -3.14 7.98 -20.76
N ARG A 22 -3.48 6.71 -21.04
CA ARG A 22 -2.75 5.92 -22.05
C ARG A 22 -2.84 6.57 -23.42
N SER A 23 -4.03 6.98 -23.86
CA SER A 23 -4.21 7.70 -25.11
C SER A 23 -3.32 8.95 -25.17
N LEU A 24 -3.34 9.78 -24.12
CA LEU A 24 -2.49 10.98 -24.05
C LEU A 24 -1.00 10.64 -24.19
N LEU A 25 -0.51 9.68 -23.41
CA LEU A 25 0.89 9.26 -23.46
C LEU A 25 1.29 8.70 -24.84
N LEU A 26 0.41 7.92 -25.48
CA LEU A 26 0.66 7.27 -26.78
C LEU A 26 0.51 8.22 -27.98
N GLU A 27 -0.26 9.29 -27.86
CA GLU A 27 -0.45 10.29 -28.92
C GLU A 27 0.63 11.38 -28.86
N SER A 28 0.96 11.85 -27.66
CA SER A 28 1.82 13.02 -27.46
C SER A 28 3.32 12.71 -27.49
N TRP A 29 3.77 11.45 -27.34
CA TRP A 29 5.21 11.14 -27.37
C TRP A 29 5.88 11.48 -28.70
N LYS A 30 5.13 11.43 -29.81
CA LYS A 30 5.62 11.80 -31.15
C LYS A 30 5.87 13.30 -31.31
N GLN A 31 5.38 14.12 -30.38
CA GLN A 31 5.52 15.58 -30.40
C GLN A 31 6.81 16.05 -29.70
N GLY A 32 7.51 15.16 -28.98
CA GLY A 32 8.94 15.31 -28.65
C GLY A 32 9.32 16.11 -27.39
N ASP A 33 8.36 16.61 -26.60
CA ASP A 33 8.67 17.37 -25.37
C ASP A 33 8.04 16.74 -24.11
N ALA A 34 8.89 16.19 -23.24
CA ALA A 34 8.47 15.58 -21.97
C ALA A 34 7.82 16.59 -21.00
N TYR A 35 8.15 17.88 -21.10
CA TYR A 35 7.62 18.92 -20.21
C TYR A 35 6.23 19.37 -20.62
N ASP A 36 5.97 19.51 -21.92
CA ASP A 36 4.63 19.76 -22.45
C ASP A 36 3.71 18.57 -22.17
N LEU A 37 4.24 17.35 -22.32
CA LEU A 37 3.52 16.13 -21.95
C LEU A 37 3.14 16.13 -20.46
N ALA A 38 4.09 16.43 -19.56
CA ALA A 38 3.84 16.47 -18.12
C ALA A 38 2.76 17.50 -17.77
N LYS A 39 2.78 18.69 -18.40
CA LYS A 39 1.72 19.69 -18.24
C LYS A 39 0.36 19.16 -18.68
N ALA A 40 0.28 18.55 -19.86
CA ALA A 40 -0.97 17.97 -20.38
C ALA A 40 -1.51 16.85 -19.48
N VAL A 41 -0.61 16.06 -18.87
CA VAL A 41 -0.96 15.03 -17.89
C VAL A 41 -1.57 15.65 -16.63
N VAL A 42 -0.95 16.69 -16.07
CA VAL A 42 -1.51 17.41 -14.90
C VAL A 42 -2.91 17.93 -15.22
N GLU A 43 -3.09 18.58 -16.37
CA GLU A 43 -4.38 19.11 -16.80
C GLU A 43 -5.44 18.01 -16.98
N LEU A 44 -5.07 16.87 -17.56
CA LEU A 44 -5.95 15.71 -17.71
C LEU A 44 -6.39 15.15 -16.36
N GLN A 45 -5.44 14.94 -15.44
CA GLN A 45 -5.74 14.38 -14.11
C GLN A 45 -6.65 15.30 -13.30
N LEU A 46 -6.39 16.62 -13.33
CA LEU A 46 -7.24 17.60 -12.67
C LEU A 46 -8.66 17.61 -13.25
N LYS A 47 -8.81 17.51 -14.57
CA LYS A 47 -10.12 17.41 -15.22
C LYS A 47 -10.89 16.15 -14.80
N ILE A 48 -10.19 15.01 -14.69
CA ILE A 48 -10.79 13.74 -14.21
C ILE A 48 -11.21 13.87 -12.74
N TRP A 49 -10.37 14.50 -11.92
CA TRP A 49 -10.68 14.75 -10.51
C TRP A 49 -11.88 15.68 -10.34
N GLU A 50 -11.93 16.82 -11.04
CA GLU A 50 -13.07 17.76 -11.02
C GLU A 50 -14.38 17.12 -11.50
N GLN A 51 -14.30 16.21 -12.48
CA GLN A 51 -15.45 15.42 -12.90
C GLN A 51 -15.90 14.51 -11.75
N SER A 52 -14.97 13.78 -11.12
CA SER A 52 -15.25 12.88 -10.00
C SER A 52 -15.84 13.60 -8.78
N GLU A 53 -15.36 14.80 -8.45
CA GLU A 53 -15.90 15.62 -7.36
C GLU A 53 -17.33 16.09 -7.68
N ARG A 54 -17.61 16.54 -8.91
CA ARG A 54 -18.97 16.92 -9.33
C ARG A 54 -19.93 15.73 -9.28
N GLU A 55 -19.50 14.57 -9.75
CA GLU A 55 -20.28 13.33 -9.65
C GLU A 55 -20.55 12.97 -8.19
N ALA A 56 -19.55 13.09 -7.31
CA ALA A 56 -19.71 12.82 -5.88
C ALA A 56 -20.66 13.82 -5.19
N GLN A 57 -20.60 15.10 -5.53
CA GLN A 57 -21.49 16.14 -5.00
C GLN A 57 -22.95 15.91 -5.41
N ASN A 58 -23.18 15.52 -6.68
CA ASN A 58 -24.51 15.29 -7.22
C ASN A 58 -25.10 13.94 -6.79
N LYS A 59 -24.27 12.97 -6.42
CA LYS A 59 -24.74 11.66 -5.96
C LYS A 59 -25.45 11.81 -4.62
N SER A 60 -26.67 11.31 -4.57
CA SER A 60 -27.50 11.35 -3.37
C SER A 60 -26.90 10.50 -2.25
N ASP A 61 -26.79 11.08 -1.06
CA ASP A 61 -26.49 10.36 0.19
C ASP A 61 -27.76 9.81 0.83
N SER A 62 -28.88 9.85 0.10
CA SER A 62 -30.17 9.46 0.65
C SER A 62 -30.02 8.10 1.33
N VAL A 63 -30.45 8.11 2.59
CA VAL A 63 -30.59 6.93 3.40
C VAL A 63 -31.96 6.30 3.12
N GLU A 64 -32.77 6.86 2.21
CA GLU A 64 -34.00 6.22 1.76
C GLU A 64 -33.68 4.98 0.91
N MET A 65 -34.25 3.85 1.31
CA MET A 65 -34.09 2.59 0.58
C MET A 65 -35.40 1.81 0.61
N LEU A 66 -35.82 1.29 -0.55
CA LEU A 66 -37.05 0.51 -0.69
C LEU A 66 -38.31 1.24 -0.20
N GLY A 67 -38.31 2.57 -0.23
CA GLY A 67 -39.41 3.41 0.30
C GLY A 67 -39.38 3.62 1.81
N LEU A 68 -38.36 3.11 2.52
CA LEU A 68 -38.08 3.40 3.93
C LEU A 68 -37.05 4.52 4.03
N ASP A 69 -37.41 5.63 4.65
CA ASP A 69 -36.48 6.71 5.00
C ASP A 69 -35.78 6.40 6.32
N PHE A 70 -34.54 5.89 6.25
CA PHE A 70 -33.73 5.61 7.43
C PHE A 70 -33.45 6.87 8.24
N GLY A 71 -33.52 8.08 7.67
CA GLY A 71 -33.42 9.33 8.41
C GLY A 71 -34.60 9.60 9.34
N ARG A 72 -35.74 8.91 9.14
CA ARG A 72 -36.94 8.99 10.00
C ARG A 72 -37.05 7.86 11.01
N VAL A 73 -36.23 6.82 10.89
CA VAL A 73 -36.18 5.75 11.87
C VAL A 73 -35.55 6.30 13.16
N GLN A 74 -36.19 6.05 14.29
CA GLN A 74 -35.68 6.50 15.57
C GLN A 74 -34.53 5.59 16.03
N TYR A 75 -33.33 6.16 16.13
CA TYR A 75 -32.15 5.50 16.68
C TYR A 75 -31.79 6.05 18.05
N GLN A 76 -31.12 5.23 18.87
CA GLN A 76 -30.49 5.71 20.08
C GLN A 76 -29.11 6.26 19.73
N GLY A 77 -29.03 7.57 19.44
CA GLY A 77 -27.81 8.19 18.93
C GLY A 77 -27.72 8.12 17.41
N ALA A 78 -26.51 8.04 16.87
CA ALA A 78 -26.29 7.89 15.44
C ALA A 78 -26.42 6.42 15.00
N LEU A 79 -26.93 6.19 13.78
CA LEU A 79 -27.04 4.85 13.20
C LEU A 79 -25.66 4.14 13.19
N GLY A 80 -25.58 3.01 13.89
CA GLY A 80 -24.36 2.22 14.10
C GLY A 80 -23.77 2.34 15.51
N GLU A 81 -24.18 3.31 16.33
CA GLU A 81 -23.71 3.45 17.71
C GLU A 81 -24.29 2.37 18.63
N ASN A 82 -25.49 1.86 18.33
CA ASN A 82 -26.16 0.82 19.10
C ASN A 82 -26.70 -0.27 18.17
N PRO A 83 -25.82 -1.13 17.59
CA PRO A 83 -26.17 -1.97 16.46
C PRO A 83 -27.41 -2.86 16.64
N GLN A 84 -27.58 -3.46 17.82
CA GLN A 84 -28.75 -4.29 18.13
C GLN A 84 -30.04 -3.47 18.13
N LYS A 85 -30.07 -2.36 18.88
CA LYS A 85 -31.24 -1.48 18.96
C LYS A 85 -31.57 -0.84 17.62
N ASP A 86 -30.55 -0.45 16.88
CA ASP A 86 -30.71 0.11 15.54
C ASP A 86 -31.36 -0.94 14.61
N SER A 87 -30.91 -2.19 14.68
CA SER A 87 -31.50 -3.28 13.89
C SER A 87 -32.95 -3.58 14.28
N GLU A 88 -33.28 -3.54 15.58
CA GLU A 88 -34.66 -3.69 16.08
C GLU A 88 -35.56 -2.54 15.59
N GLY A 89 -35.07 -1.31 15.66
CA GLY A 89 -35.76 -0.11 15.16
C GLY A 89 -36.03 -0.18 13.65
N ILE A 90 -35.06 -0.65 12.86
CA ILE A 90 -35.23 -0.88 11.41
C ILE A 90 -36.31 -1.94 11.16
N ILE A 91 -36.27 -3.08 11.86
CA ILE A 91 -37.29 -4.14 11.73
C ILE A 91 -38.68 -3.61 12.07
N GLN A 92 -38.80 -2.84 13.15
CA GLN A 92 -40.07 -2.26 13.58
C GLN A 92 -40.61 -1.27 12.55
N ALA A 93 -39.76 -0.36 12.06
CA ALA A 93 -40.15 0.62 11.06
C ALA A 93 -40.64 -0.02 9.75
N ILE A 94 -40.02 -1.12 9.31
CA ILE A 94 -40.49 -1.88 8.13
C ILE A 94 -41.84 -2.54 8.41
N ARG A 95 -42.04 -3.13 9.60
CA ARG A 95 -43.31 -3.80 9.97
C ARG A 95 -44.49 -2.82 10.04
N GLU A 96 -44.24 -1.62 10.54
CA GLU A 96 -45.23 -0.54 10.70
C GLU A 96 -45.48 0.25 9.41
N SER A 97 -44.53 0.21 8.47
CA SER A 97 -44.67 0.91 7.20
C SER A 97 -45.86 0.39 6.38
N GLN A 98 -46.67 1.33 5.88
CA GLN A 98 -47.76 1.04 4.94
C GLN A 98 -47.29 1.07 3.48
N THR A 99 -46.10 1.60 3.21
CA THR A 99 -45.55 1.81 1.86
C THR A 99 -44.49 0.78 1.47
N VAL A 100 -43.87 0.12 2.44
CA VAL A 100 -42.81 -0.88 2.23
C VAL A 100 -43.44 -2.28 2.25
N ASP A 101 -43.19 -3.08 1.21
CA ASP A 101 -43.61 -4.48 1.22
C ASP A 101 -42.83 -5.27 2.28
N LYS A 102 -43.57 -5.96 3.15
CA LYS A 102 -43.04 -6.74 4.28
C LYS A 102 -42.17 -7.92 3.84
N GLY A 103 -42.29 -8.37 2.59
CA GLY A 103 -41.40 -9.36 1.97
C GLY A 103 -39.93 -8.90 1.91
N PHE A 104 -39.68 -7.59 1.94
CA PHE A 104 -38.33 -7.00 1.85
C PHE A 104 -37.52 -7.00 3.15
N LEU A 105 -38.08 -7.46 4.27
CA LEU A 105 -37.31 -7.71 5.50
C LEU A 105 -36.10 -8.63 5.27
N LYS A 106 -36.14 -9.48 4.24
CA LYS A 106 -35.03 -10.35 3.86
C LYS A 106 -33.91 -9.61 3.14
N ASP A 107 -34.26 -8.61 2.33
CA ASP A 107 -33.33 -7.96 1.41
C ASP A 107 -32.59 -6.78 2.04
N ILE A 108 -33.16 -6.14 3.08
CA ILE A 108 -32.57 -4.95 3.71
C ILE A 108 -31.14 -5.19 4.22
N TRP A 109 -30.84 -6.38 4.74
CA TRP A 109 -29.52 -6.76 5.25
C TRP A 109 -28.48 -7.02 4.15
N THR A 110 -28.92 -7.10 2.89
CA THR A 110 -28.04 -7.20 1.73
C THR A 110 -27.60 -5.84 1.21
N TRP A 111 -28.12 -4.74 1.78
CA TRP A 111 -27.77 -3.38 1.38
C TRP A 111 -26.39 -2.99 1.85
N SER A 112 -25.50 -2.71 0.90
CA SER A 112 -24.09 -2.38 1.17
C SER A 112 -23.85 -1.03 1.85
N ARG A 113 -24.87 -0.18 2.04
CA ARG A 113 -24.71 1.12 2.72
C ARG A 113 -24.94 1.10 4.22
N LEU A 114 -25.51 0.01 4.77
CA LEU A 114 -25.69 -0.12 6.22
C LEU A 114 -24.34 -0.24 6.95
N PRO A 115 -24.23 0.24 8.20
CA PRO A 115 -23.10 -0.12 9.04
C PRO A 115 -23.02 -1.64 9.21
N TYR A 116 -21.81 -2.20 9.11
CA TYR A 116 -21.61 -3.64 9.15
C TYR A 116 -22.07 -4.28 10.47
N SER A 117 -21.88 -3.59 11.59
CA SER A 117 -22.37 -4.00 12.90
C SER A 117 -23.90 -4.11 12.94
N VAL A 118 -24.62 -3.12 12.38
CA VAL A 118 -26.08 -3.11 12.29
C VAL A 118 -26.57 -4.25 11.38
N ARG A 119 -25.89 -4.47 10.23
CA ARG A 119 -26.18 -5.60 9.35
C ARG A 119 -26.07 -6.93 10.08
N CYS A 120 -24.95 -7.16 10.78
CA CYS A 120 -24.73 -8.42 11.49
C CYS A 120 -25.73 -8.61 12.63
N ALA A 121 -26.05 -7.55 13.39
CA ALA A 121 -27.09 -7.59 14.42
C ALA A 121 -28.47 -7.96 13.84
N GLY A 122 -28.86 -7.34 12.72
CA GLY A 122 -30.13 -7.61 12.04
C GLY A 122 -30.25 -9.04 11.52
N LEU A 123 -29.18 -9.58 10.94
CA LEU A 123 -29.14 -10.99 10.51
C LEU A 123 -29.32 -11.96 11.69
N LYS A 124 -28.69 -11.69 12.84
CA LYS A 124 -28.85 -12.49 14.07
C LYS A 124 -30.28 -12.38 14.62
N ALA A 125 -30.82 -11.16 14.71
CA ALA A 125 -32.18 -10.93 15.21
C ALA A 125 -33.24 -11.67 14.37
N LYS A 126 -33.07 -11.70 13.03
CA LYS A 126 -33.98 -12.42 12.13
C LYS A 126 -33.98 -13.94 12.36
N LEU A 127 -32.80 -14.55 12.54
CA LEU A 127 -32.69 -15.99 12.79
C LEU A 127 -33.48 -16.43 14.03
N ASN A 128 -33.47 -15.59 15.06
CA ASN A 128 -34.24 -15.83 16.29
C ASN A 128 -35.76 -15.67 16.09
N ILE A 129 -36.21 -14.90 15.09
CA ILE A 129 -37.64 -14.64 14.81
C ILE A 129 -38.26 -15.75 13.94
N GLU A 130 -37.52 -16.29 12.97
CA GLU A 130 -38.03 -17.33 12.04
C GLU A 130 -37.92 -18.78 12.59
N GLY A 131 -37.50 -18.96 13.85
CA GLY A 131 -37.40 -20.28 14.49
C GLY A 131 -36.28 -21.18 13.92
N GLY A 132 -35.29 -20.59 13.25
CA GLY A 132 -34.09 -21.30 12.78
C GLY A 132 -33.16 -21.68 13.94
N ASP A 133 -32.16 -22.53 13.66
CA ASP A 133 -31.19 -23.06 14.65
C ASP A 133 -30.25 -22.01 15.30
N GLY A 134 -30.55 -20.71 15.14
CA GLY A 134 -29.73 -19.61 15.64
C GLY A 134 -28.37 -19.46 14.96
N SER A 135 -28.05 -20.26 13.95
CA SER A 135 -26.74 -20.30 13.31
C SER A 135 -26.63 -19.30 12.14
N THR A 136 -25.74 -18.32 12.26
CA THR A 136 -25.44 -17.37 11.17
C THR A 136 -24.62 -17.99 10.03
N THR A 137 -24.13 -19.22 10.17
CA THR A 137 -23.29 -19.89 9.15
C THR A 137 -24.07 -20.26 7.88
N GLY A 138 -25.38 -20.57 7.99
CA GLY A 138 -26.25 -20.90 6.86
C GLY A 138 -26.98 -19.71 6.22
N ALA A 139 -27.12 -18.59 6.95
CA ALA A 139 -27.87 -17.42 6.49
C ALA A 139 -27.14 -16.52 5.48
N ARG A 140 -25.83 -16.76 5.25
CA ARG A 140 -24.99 -16.07 4.26
C ARG A 140 -25.18 -16.68 2.85
N GLU A 141 -26.41 -16.91 2.44
CA GLU A 141 -26.76 -17.78 1.30
C GLU A 141 -26.06 -17.40 -0.03
N ASN A 142 -25.36 -18.39 -0.58
CA ASN A 142 -24.71 -18.38 -1.90
C ASN A 142 -25.74 -18.35 -3.05
N LYS A 143 -26.31 -17.19 -3.40
CA LYS A 143 -27.01 -17.00 -4.70
C LYS A 143 -26.73 -15.62 -5.31
N ARG A 144 -26.31 -15.62 -6.57
CA ARG A 144 -26.24 -14.42 -7.42
C ARG A 144 -27.68 -13.97 -7.75
N ALA A 145 -28.15 -12.91 -7.11
CA ALA A 145 -29.38 -12.22 -7.53
C ALA A 145 -28.98 -10.92 -8.23
N ARG A 146 -29.13 -10.90 -9.56
CA ARG A 146 -29.10 -9.66 -10.36
C ARG A 146 -30.54 -9.15 -10.34
N VAL A 147 -30.83 -8.11 -9.56
CA VAL A 147 -32.14 -7.44 -9.59
C VAL A 147 -31.97 -6.16 -10.39
N GLU A 148 -32.44 -6.19 -11.64
CA GLU A 148 -32.44 -5.02 -12.50
C GLU A 148 -33.19 -3.87 -11.80
N ARG A 149 -32.49 -2.73 -11.65
CA ARG A 149 -32.86 -1.46 -10.97
C ARG A 149 -32.38 -1.27 -9.52
N GLN A 150 -31.73 -2.25 -8.87
CA GLN A 150 -31.15 -2.09 -7.51
C GLN A 150 -29.78 -2.76 -7.37
N ASP A 151 -28.75 -2.18 -8.00
CA ASP A 151 -27.39 -2.74 -8.06
C ASP A 151 -26.66 -2.87 -6.70
N GLU A 152 -27.28 -2.47 -5.59
CA GLU A 152 -26.65 -2.39 -4.26
C GLU A 152 -26.87 -3.61 -3.35
N LEU A 153 -27.77 -4.53 -3.71
CA LEU A 153 -28.07 -5.74 -2.93
C LEU A 153 -27.03 -6.84 -3.20
N VAL A 154 -26.54 -7.49 -2.13
CA VAL A 154 -25.55 -8.58 -2.20
C VAL A 154 -25.77 -9.63 -1.12
N ALA A 155 -25.91 -10.90 -1.52
CA ALA A 155 -26.11 -12.02 -0.59
C ALA A 155 -24.82 -12.50 0.09
N ASP A 156 -23.69 -12.48 -0.62
CA ASP A 156 -22.38 -12.90 -0.11
C ASP A 156 -21.75 -11.81 0.78
N ALA A 157 -21.17 -12.22 1.93
CA ALA A 157 -20.62 -11.29 2.90
C ALA A 157 -19.33 -10.59 2.41
N ASP A 158 -18.50 -11.29 1.64
CA ASP A 158 -17.23 -10.74 1.15
C ASP A 158 -17.51 -9.70 0.04
N GLU A 159 -18.42 -10.02 -0.88
CA GLU A 159 -18.92 -9.09 -1.90
C GLU A 159 -19.63 -7.88 -1.27
N TRP A 160 -20.40 -8.10 -0.19
CA TRP A 160 -21.04 -7.02 0.55
C TRP A 160 -20.00 -6.07 1.14
N ILE A 161 -18.93 -6.61 1.75
CA ILE A 161 -17.84 -5.81 2.33
C ILE A 161 -17.15 -4.97 1.25
N LEU A 162 -16.88 -5.54 0.07
CA LEU A 162 -16.28 -4.81 -1.04
C LEU A 162 -17.16 -3.64 -1.50
N LYS A 163 -18.47 -3.86 -1.66
CA LYS A 163 -19.41 -2.76 -2.01
C LYS A 163 -19.54 -1.72 -0.91
N ASN A 164 -19.60 -2.16 0.36
CA ASN A 164 -19.67 -1.26 1.50
C ASN A 164 -18.45 -0.34 1.57
N GLU A 165 -17.27 -0.87 1.31
CA GLU A 165 -16.06 -0.08 1.25
C GLU A 165 -16.11 1.00 0.16
N GLY A 166 -16.64 0.67 -1.02
CA GLY A 166 -16.90 1.65 -2.08
C GLY A 166 -17.81 2.80 -1.60
N HIS A 167 -18.83 2.47 -0.80
CA HIS A 167 -19.69 3.47 -0.17
C HIS A 167 -18.95 4.31 0.89
N LEU A 168 -18.12 3.71 1.74
CA LEU A 168 -17.33 4.44 2.75
C LEU A 168 -16.30 5.39 2.11
N ARG A 169 -15.71 5.00 0.97
CA ARG A 169 -14.84 5.87 0.16
C ARG A 169 -15.62 7.06 -0.39
N PHE A 170 -16.82 6.82 -0.92
CA PHE A 170 -17.73 7.87 -1.38
C PHE A 170 -18.07 8.87 -0.25
N LEU A 171 -18.47 8.37 0.93
CA LEU A 171 -18.75 9.22 2.09
C LEU A 171 -17.54 10.04 2.53
N SER A 172 -16.33 9.46 2.47
CA SER A 172 -15.10 10.17 2.83
C SER A 172 -14.78 11.31 1.86
N ARG A 173 -15.07 11.17 0.56
CA ARG A 173 -14.93 12.26 -0.41
C ARG A 173 -15.94 13.39 -0.15
N LYS A 174 -17.20 13.03 0.14
CA LYS A 174 -18.26 14.02 0.39
C LYS A 174 -18.16 14.74 1.72
N ALA A 175 -17.52 14.12 2.72
CA ALA A 175 -17.31 14.71 4.05
C ALA A 175 -16.55 16.05 4.04
N LYS A 176 -15.85 16.39 2.96
CA LYS A 176 -15.28 17.73 2.73
C LYS A 176 -16.31 18.87 2.79
N TYR A 177 -17.58 18.56 2.46
CA TYR A 177 -18.66 19.55 2.29
C TYR A 177 -19.77 19.42 3.34
N CYS A 178 -19.93 18.25 3.96
CA CYS A 178 -20.86 17.98 5.05
C CYS A 178 -20.13 17.21 6.16
N PRO A 179 -19.62 17.88 7.20
CA PRO A 179 -18.87 17.21 8.26
C PRO A 179 -19.82 16.36 9.11
N ASN A 180 -19.87 15.05 8.85
CA ASN A 180 -20.54 14.06 9.70
C ASN A 180 -19.58 12.94 10.12
N LEU A 181 -19.85 12.40 11.32
CA LEU A 181 -19.12 11.35 12.05
C LEU A 181 -18.34 10.40 11.13
N TRP A 182 -17.02 10.58 11.06
CA TRP A 182 -16.13 9.64 10.37
C TRP A 182 -16.23 8.20 10.92
N LYS A 183 -16.81 8.05 12.11
CA LYS A 183 -17.17 6.80 12.79
C LYS A 183 -18.22 5.98 12.02
N TYR A 184 -19.04 6.59 11.15
CA TYR A 184 -20.08 5.87 10.41
C TYR A 184 -19.49 4.74 9.56
N GLY A 185 -20.03 3.54 9.74
CA GLY A 185 -19.64 2.32 9.04
C GLY A 185 -18.37 1.65 9.54
N LEU A 186 -17.68 2.25 10.52
CA LEU A 186 -16.55 1.61 11.21
C LEU A 186 -17.07 0.70 12.32
N VAL A 187 -16.29 -0.34 12.62
CA VAL A 187 -16.57 -1.32 13.69
C VAL A 187 -15.73 -0.96 14.91
N ARG A 188 -16.34 -0.90 16.10
CA ARG A 188 -15.60 -0.72 17.37
C ARG A 188 -15.15 -2.07 17.92
N ILE A 189 -14.16 -2.06 18.81
CA ILE A 189 -13.74 -3.27 19.53
C ILE A 189 -14.90 -3.92 20.31
N GLU A 190 -15.79 -3.11 20.87
CA GLU A 190 -16.98 -3.56 21.60
C GLU A 190 -18.02 -4.24 20.70
N ASP A 191 -18.00 -3.95 19.40
CA ASP A 191 -18.93 -4.54 18.44
C ASP A 191 -18.43 -5.91 17.93
N LEU A 192 -17.21 -6.34 18.26
CA LEU A 192 -16.62 -7.60 17.80
C LEU A 192 -17.54 -8.82 18.02
N PRO A 193 -18.14 -9.04 19.21
CA PRO A 193 -19.07 -10.17 19.42
C PRO A 193 -20.33 -10.12 18.54
N ILE A 194 -20.70 -8.94 18.05
CA ILE A 194 -21.84 -8.73 17.15
C ILE A 194 -21.48 -9.13 15.73
N VAL A 195 -20.30 -8.69 15.27
CA VAL A 195 -19.88 -8.85 13.86
C VAL A 195 -19.23 -10.19 13.56
N LEU A 196 -18.65 -10.85 14.57
CA LEU A 196 -18.11 -12.20 14.44
C LEU A 196 -19.25 -13.22 14.31
N SER A 197 -19.01 -14.22 13.47
CA SER A 197 -19.95 -15.29 13.15
C SER A 197 -20.18 -16.18 14.38
N ASP A 198 -21.41 -16.61 14.59
CA ASP A 198 -21.73 -17.48 15.73
C ASP A 198 -21.03 -18.83 15.55
N GLY A 199 -20.42 -19.33 16.63
CA GLY A 199 -19.56 -20.52 16.60
C GLY A 199 -18.14 -20.29 16.08
N ALA A 200 -17.84 -19.15 15.44
CA ALA A 200 -16.49 -18.80 15.03
C ALA A 200 -15.66 -18.19 16.16
N PHE A 201 -16.28 -17.78 17.27
CA PHE A 201 -15.55 -17.22 18.41
C PHE A 201 -16.07 -17.70 19.76
N THR A 202 -15.19 -17.60 20.77
CA THR A 202 -15.50 -17.80 22.18
C THR A 202 -14.81 -16.70 22.99
N VAL A 203 -15.50 -16.18 24.00
CA VAL A 203 -14.88 -15.30 24.99
C VAL A 203 -14.25 -16.18 26.06
N LEU A 204 -12.94 -16.03 26.30
CA LEU A 204 -12.23 -16.80 27.31
C LEU A 204 -12.67 -16.39 28.73
N PRO A 205 -12.42 -17.25 29.75
CA PRO A 205 -12.69 -16.92 31.15
C PRO A 205 -12.11 -15.57 31.56
N ASP A 206 -12.78 -14.91 32.51
CA ASP A 206 -12.43 -13.58 33.03
C ASP A 206 -12.34 -12.48 31.96
N ASN A 207 -12.93 -12.72 30.79
CA ASN A 207 -12.84 -11.84 29.63
C ASN A 207 -11.38 -11.56 29.28
N ALA A 208 -10.52 -12.59 29.31
CA ALA A 208 -9.09 -12.46 29.04
C ALA A 208 -8.78 -12.23 27.55
N ALA A 209 -9.56 -12.86 26.65
CA ALA A 209 -9.47 -12.67 25.20
C ALA A 209 -10.74 -13.10 24.48
N ILE A 210 -10.92 -12.62 23.25
CA ILE A 210 -11.84 -13.21 22.27
C ILE A 210 -11.03 -14.18 21.40
N LYS A 211 -11.23 -15.49 21.57
CA LYS A 211 -10.63 -16.51 20.70
C LYS A 211 -11.51 -16.70 19.47
N VAL A 212 -10.99 -16.37 18.29
CA VAL A 212 -11.62 -16.62 16.99
C VAL A 212 -11.02 -17.88 16.38
N THR A 213 -11.82 -18.93 16.28
CA THR A 213 -11.47 -20.19 15.63
C THR A 213 -11.71 -20.07 14.14
N ARG A 214 -10.73 -20.47 13.33
CA ARG A 214 -10.80 -20.37 11.88
C ARG A 214 -11.07 -21.73 11.27
N ASN A 215 -11.95 -21.77 10.28
CA ASN A 215 -12.17 -22.97 9.47
C ASN A 215 -10.90 -23.35 8.70
N ASP A 216 -10.83 -24.58 8.20
CA ASP A 216 -9.73 -24.99 7.33
C ASP A 216 -9.65 -24.09 6.09
N VAL A 217 -8.45 -23.77 5.62
CA VAL A 217 -8.29 -22.88 4.47
C VAL A 217 -8.92 -23.46 3.20
N SER A 218 -8.96 -24.80 3.07
CA SER A 218 -9.59 -25.50 1.95
C SER A 218 -11.11 -25.38 1.93
N SER A 219 -11.75 -25.03 3.06
CA SER A 219 -13.19 -24.78 3.10
C SER A 219 -13.58 -23.37 2.64
N LEU A 220 -12.61 -22.47 2.48
CA LEU A 220 -12.86 -21.12 1.97
C LEU A 220 -13.07 -21.17 0.46
N SER A 221 -14.16 -20.59 -0.04
CA SER A 221 -14.41 -20.52 -1.47
C SER A 221 -13.41 -19.58 -2.17
N GLY A 222 -13.05 -19.86 -3.41
CA GLY A 222 -12.10 -19.03 -4.16
C GLY A 222 -10.76 -19.71 -4.40
N PHE A 223 -9.73 -18.90 -4.64
CA PHE A 223 -8.33 -19.34 -4.71
C PHE A 223 -7.53 -18.71 -3.57
N THR A 224 -6.74 -19.49 -2.85
CA THR A 224 -5.91 -19.02 -1.74
C THR A 224 -4.42 -19.22 -2.04
N ALA A 225 -3.59 -18.32 -1.51
CA ALA A 225 -2.14 -18.39 -1.53
C ALA A 225 -1.60 -17.90 -0.18
N LEU A 226 -0.36 -18.28 0.17
CA LEU A 226 0.31 -17.85 1.41
C LEU A 226 -0.46 -18.27 2.68
N GLY A 227 -1.10 -19.43 2.65
CA GLY A 227 -1.94 -19.95 3.73
C GLY A 227 -1.22 -20.90 4.69
N GLU A 228 0.03 -21.26 4.41
CA GLU A 228 0.72 -22.38 5.05
C GLU A 228 1.14 -22.07 6.49
N LYS A 229 1.41 -20.80 6.81
CA LYS A 229 1.67 -20.32 8.20
C LYS A 229 0.39 -19.86 8.91
N ARG A 230 -0.80 -20.08 8.33
CA ARG A 230 -2.08 -19.66 8.90
C ARG A 230 -2.39 -20.42 10.19
N LYS A 231 -2.55 -19.67 11.27
CA LYS A 231 -2.98 -20.22 12.57
C LYS A 231 -4.44 -20.69 12.52
N SER A 232 -4.74 -21.78 13.24
CA SER A 232 -6.09 -22.35 13.37
C SER A 232 -7.02 -21.48 14.23
N ALA A 233 -6.46 -20.64 15.09
CA ALA A 233 -7.19 -19.63 15.85
C ALA A 233 -6.36 -18.35 16.00
N VAL A 234 -7.04 -17.25 16.32
CA VAL A 234 -6.44 -15.98 16.71
C VAL A 234 -7.11 -15.46 17.98
N TYR A 235 -6.35 -14.73 18.79
CA TYR A 235 -6.82 -14.19 20.07
C TYR A 235 -6.81 -12.66 19.98
N LEU A 236 -7.98 -12.06 20.19
CA LEU A 236 -8.18 -10.62 20.12
C LEU A 236 -8.34 -10.02 21.51
N GLN A 237 -7.92 -8.77 21.68
CA GLN A 237 -8.26 -7.98 22.86
C GLN A 237 -9.78 -7.94 23.03
N PRO A 238 -10.30 -8.24 24.22
CA PRO A 238 -11.74 -8.39 24.43
C PRO A 238 -12.45 -7.07 24.70
N THR A 239 -11.72 -6.04 25.14
CA THR A 239 -12.28 -4.73 25.49
C THR A 239 -11.28 -3.62 25.18
N ILE A 240 -11.79 -2.40 25.08
CA ILE A 240 -10.94 -1.21 24.96
C ILE A 240 -9.99 -1.03 26.14
N GLN A 241 -10.39 -1.42 27.36
CA GLN A 241 -9.53 -1.30 28.54
C GLN A 241 -8.36 -2.28 28.51
N ALA A 242 -8.61 -3.52 28.07
CA ALA A 242 -7.57 -4.52 27.85
C ALA A 242 -6.60 -4.06 26.75
N PHE A 243 -7.13 -3.52 25.64
CA PHE A 243 -6.32 -2.92 24.59
C PHE A 243 -5.45 -1.78 25.11
N LYS A 244 -5.99 -0.81 25.85
CA LYS A 244 -5.23 0.33 26.40
C LYS A 244 -4.11 -0.13 27.33
N SER A 245 -4.39 -1.11 28.18
CA SER A 245 -3.38 -1.66 29.10
C SER A 245 -2.25 -2.34 28.32
N CYS A 246 -2.57 -3.11 27.27
CA CYS A 246 -1.59 -3.73 26.39
C CYS A 246 -0.80 -2.70 25.58
N TRP A 247 -1.48 -1.68 25.05
CA TRP A 247 -0.90 -0.56 24.30
C TRP A 247 0.16 0.15 25.16
N ASP A 248 -0.20 0.53 26.38
CA ASP A 248 0.67 1.22 27.31
C ASP A 248 1.92 0.39 27.62
N ALA A 249 1.77 -0.90 27.88
CA ALA A 249 2.88 -1.82 28.12
C ALA A 249 3.78 -1.99 26.87
N MET A 250 3.19 -2.23 25.70
CA MET A 250 3.94 -2.44 24.45
C MET A 250 4.62 -1.17 23.92
N THR A 251 4.12 0.01 24.29
CA THR A 251 4.70 1.30 23.91
C THR A 251 5.67 1.85 24.95
N ASP A 252 5.85 1.18 26.09
CA ASP A 252 6.62 1.68 27.23
C ASP A 252 6.15 3.09 27.62
N HIS A 253 4.82 3.31 27.58
CA HIS A 253 4.16 4.58 27.89
C HIS A 253 4.67 5.81 27.11
N VAL A 254 5.30 5.63 25.94
CA VAL A 254 6.00 6.74 25.25
C VAL A 254 5.06 7.88 24.81
N LEU A 255 3.76 7.61 24.69
CA LEU A 255 2.71 8.59 24.35
C LEU A 255 1.79 8.93 25.54
N HIS A 256 2.17 8.57 26.77
CA HIS A 256 1.39 8.90 27.96
C HIS A 256 1.20 10.42 28.09
N GLY A 257 -0.03 10.86 28.34
CA GLY A 257 -0.40 12.27 28.44
C GLY A 257 -0.61 13.00 27.11
N LEU A 258 -0.57 12.29 25.97
CA LEU A 258 -0.88 12.89 24.67
C LEU A 258 -2.33 13.40 24.60
N ASN A 259 -2.54 14.62 24.09
CA ASN A 259 -3.87 15.02 23.63
C ASN A 259 -4.13 14.39 22.25
N TRP A 260 -5.06 13.45 22.24
CA TRP A 260 -5.47 12.68 21.06
C TRP A 260 -6.36 13.44 20.07
N ASP A 261 -6.80 14.67 20.40
CA ASP A 261 -7.50 15.53 19.44
C ASP A 261 -6.70 15.65 18.13
N ASN A 262 -7.35 15.31 17.02
CA ASN A 262 -6.79 15.33 15.67
C ASN A 262 -5.63 14.35 15.44
N VAL A 263 -5.47 13.34 16.30
CA VAL A 263 -4.43 12.31 16.21
C VAL A 263 -5.07 10.94 16.08
N PHE A 264 -4.57 10.13 15.15
CA PHE A 264 -5.02 8.76 14.94
C PHE A 264 -3.83 7.86 14.66
N VAL A 265 -3.68 6.77 15.39
CA VAL A 265 -2.67 5.74 15.09
C VAL A 265 -3.35 4.63 14.29
N ALA A 266 -2.70 4.12 13.24
CA ALA A 266 -3.26 2.99 12.50
C ALA A 266 -2.19 2.05 11.95
N GLY A 267 -2.60 0.85 11.54
CA GLY A 267 -1.73 -0.10 10.85
C GLY A 267 -1.12 -1.17 11.77
N GLY A 268 0.12 -1.56 11.48
CA GLY A 268 0.70 -2.82 11.97
C GLY A 268 0.80 -2.91 13.49
N PHE A 269 1.12 -1.82 14.19
CA PHE A 269 1.28 -1.84 15.63
C PHE A 269 -0.05 -1.90 16.40
N VAL A 270 -1.09 -1.21 15.91
CA VAL A 270 -2.46 -1.36 16.44
C VAL A 270 -2.96 -2.79 16.26
N PHE A 271 -2.71 -3.35 15.07
CA PHE A 271 -3.00 -4.75 14.79
C PHE A 271 -2.26 -5.70 15.74
N GLY A 272 -0.95 -5.51 15.96
CA GLY A 272 -0.19 -6.31 16.92
C GLY A 272 -0.70 -6.22 18.36
N THR A 273 -1.08 -5.01 18.79
CA THR A 273 -1.68 -4.78 20.12
C THR A 273 -3.01 -5.51 20.27
N LEU A 274 -3.85 -5.52 19.23
CA LEU A 274 -5.10 -6.30 19.19
C LEU A 274 -4.85 -7.80 19.32
N LEU A 275 -3.72 -8.31 18.81
CA LEU A 275 -3.40 -9.74 18.78
C LEU A 275 -2.64 -10.27 20.00
N THR A 276 -2.32 -9.41 20.96
CA THR A 276 -1.48 -9.75 22.14
C THR A 276 -2.28 -9.67 23.44
N PRO A 277 -3.43 -10.35 23.58
CA PRO A 277 -4.15 -10.37 24.85
C PRO A 277 -3.35 -11.14 25.91
N GLN A 278 -3.52 -10.75 27.17
CA GLN A 278 -2.88 -11.41 28.30
C GLN A 278 -3.64 -12.68 28.64
N VAL A 279 -3.13 -13.83 28.20
CA VAL A 279 -3.71 -15.15 28.44
C VAL A 279 -2.66 -16.11 28.98
N SER A 280 -3.10 -17.19 29.62
CA SER A 280 -2.22 -18.23 30.15
C SER A 280 -1.35 -18.88 29.05
N ASP A 281 -0.13 -19.29 29.40
CA ASP A 281 0.80 -20.03 28.53
C ASP A 281 0.23 -21.37 28.01
N ALA A 282 -0.89 -21.84 28.59
CA ALA A 282 -1.63 -22.98 28.06
C ALA A 282 -2.18 -22.76 26.63
N TYR A 283 -2.28 -21.51 26.16
CA TYR A 283 -2.72 -21.17 24.81
C TYR A 283 -1.50 -20.92 23.90
N THR A 284 -1.20 -21.86 23.01
CA THR A 284 0.07 -21.90 22.25
C THR A 284 0.13 -20.99 21.00
N ASP A 285 -1.01 -20.52 20.49
CA ASP A 285 -1.09 -19.78 19.20
C ASP A 285 -1.22 -18.25 19.37
N VAL A 286 -1.14 -17.76 20.60
CA VAL A 286 -1.30 -16.35 20.94
C VAL A 286 -0.09 -15.56 20.44
N SER A 287 -0.32 -14.41 19.82
CA SER A 287 0.79 -13.57 19.36
C SER A 287 1.44 -12.90 20.57
N LYS A 288 2.77 -12.76 20.54
CA LYS A 288 3.51 -12.17 21.66
C LYS A 288 4.02 -10.77 21.35
N ALA A 289 4.24 -9.96 22.38
CA ALA A 289 4.68 -8.57 22.22
C ALA A 289 6.03 -8.45 21.50
N GLU A 290 6.91 -9.44 21.68
CA GLU A 290 8.24 -9.51 21.07
C GLU A 290 8.16 -9.59 19.55
N GLU A 291 7.10 -10.16 18.98
CA GLU A 291 6.87 -10.21 17.51
C GLU A 291 6.62 -8.82 16.89
N TRP A 292 6.40 -7.82 17.74
CA TRP A 292 6.05 -6.45 17.38
C TRP A 292 7.06 -5.43 17.91
N ILE A 293 8.15 -5.87 18.56
CA ILE A 293 9.12 -4.97 19.21
C ILE A 293 9.76 -3.98 18.22
N ALA A 294 10.02 -4.40 16.98
CA ALA A 294 10.56 -3.55 15.93
C ALA A 294 9.51 -2.76 15.12
N SER A 295 8.21 -2.90 15.44
CA SER A 295 7.14 -2.17 14.75
C SER A 295 7.01 -0.74 15.25
N ASP A 296 6.72 0.17 14.31
CA ASP A 296 6.58 1.60 14.55
C ASP A 296 5.15 1.99 14.92
N ILE A 297 5.04 3.10 15.65
CA ILE A 297 3.77 3.77 15.88
C ILE A 297 3.53 4.73 14.71
N ASP A 298 2.77 4.28 13.71
CA ASP A 298 2.34 5.10 12.57
C ASP A 298 1.20 6.04 12.99
N LEU A 299 1.53 7.32 13.16
CA LEU A 299 0.64 8.38 13.62
C LEU A 299 0.20 9.26 12.45
N TYR A 300 -1.10 9.54 12.39
CA TYR A 300 -1.75 10.41 11.43
C TYR A 300 -2.33 11.63 12.12
N ILE A 301 -2.13 12.80 11.52
CA ILE A 301 -2.79 14.04 11.93
C ILE A 301 -3.94 14.30 10.95
N TYR A 302 -5.15 14.55 11.46
CA TYR A 302 -6.34 14.72 10.63
C TYR A 302 -7.12 15.98 10.96
N GLY A 303 -7.77 16.56 9.95
CA GLY A 303 -8.68 17.71 10.11
C GLY A 303 -8.00 19.01 10.56
N LEU A 304 -6.67 19.13 10.41
CA LEU A 304 -5.89 20.33 10.70
C LEU A 304 -5.29 20.90 9.42
N ASN A 305 -5.09 22.22 9.38
CA ASN A 305 -4.29 22.85 8.33
C ASN A 305 -2.77 22.67 8.61
N VAL A 306 -1.93 23.01 7.62
CA VAL A 306 -0.46 22.88 7.70
C VAL A 306 0.14 23.44 8.99
N LYS A 307 -0.23 24.68 9.37
CA LYS A 307 0.33 25.33 10.56
C LYS A 307 -0.04 24.58 11.83
N GLN A 308 -1.33 24.27 11.98
CA GLN A 308 -1.84 23.52 13.13
C GLN A 308 -1.25 22.11 13.20
N ALA A 309 -1.03 21.46 12.04
CA ALA A 309 -0.40 20.16 11.97
C ALA A 309 1.06 20.22 12.43
N ASN A 310 1.84 21.22 11.99
CA ASN A 310 3.21 21.43 12.49
C ASN A 310 3.24 21.69 14.00
N ASP A 311 2.30 22.48 14.53
CA ASP A 311 2.16 22.71 15.98
C ASP A 311 1.79 21.42 16.74
N LYS A 312 0.95 20.56 16.14
CA LYS A 312 0.61 19.25 16.70
C LYS A 312 1.84 18.33 16.73
N ILE A 313 2.71 18.35 15.72
CA ILE A 313 3.97 17.59 15.73
C ILE A 313 4.87 18.03 16.89
N ARG A 314 5.00 19.34 17.15
CA ARG A 314 5.75 19.87 18.31
C ARG A 314 5.15 19.40 19.64
N GLN A 315 3.82 19.36 19.74
CA GLN A 315 3.15 18.83 20.92
C GLN A 315 3.47 17.35 21.14
N ILE A 316 3.43 16.53 20.08
CA ILE A 316 3.74 15.10 20.14
C ILE A 316 5.21 14.90 20.54
N GLU A 317 6.14 15.66 19.97
CA GLU A 317 7.56 15.62 20.38
C GLU A 317 7.73 15.90 21.87
N LYS A 318 7.07 16.94 22.39
CA LYS A 318 7.18 17.31 23.81
C LYS A 318 6.73 16.15 24.71
N VAL A 319 5.62 15.49 24.36
CA VAL A 319 5.11 14.32 25.09
C VAL A 319 6.06 13.14 24.98
N TYR A 320 6.52 12.83 23.77
CA TYR A 320 7.48 11.74 23.55
C TYR A 320 8.73 11.92 24.40
N LYS A 321 9.35 13.11 24.36
CA LYS A 321 10.56 13.42 25.12
C LYS A 321 10.34 13.42 26.63
N SER A 322 9.17 13.85 27.12
CA SER A 322 8.89 13.83 28.57
C SER A 322 8.73 12.43 29.13
N ASN A 323 8.41 11.45 28.27
CA ASN A 323 8.28 10.04 28.64
C ASN A 323 9.57 9.24 28.45
N LEU A 324 10.64 9.84 27.91
CA LEU A 324 11.94 9.19 27.82
C LEU A 324 12.69 9.27 29.17
N PRO A 325 13.49 8.24 29.51
CA PRO A 325 14.44 8.34 30.61
C PRO A 325 15.38 9.54 30.47
N ALA A 326 15.82 10.08 31.61
CA ALA A 326 16.73 11.23 31.63
C ALA A 326 18.04 10.89 30.89
N GLY A 327 18.44 11.74 29.94
CA GLY A 327 19.66 11.55 29.15
C GLY A 327 19.50 10.58 27.97
N SER A 328 18.30 10.04 27.70
CA SER A 328 18.07 9.23 26.50
C SER A 328 18.41 10.00 25.22
N PRO A 329 19.04 9.34 24.23
CA PRO A 329 19.31 9.98 22.96
C PRO A 329 17.99 10.21 22.21
N PHE A 330 17.93 11.27 21.42
CA PHE A 330 16.73 11.66 20.68
C PHE A 330 17.13 12.25 19.32
N LEU A 331 16.58 11.66 18.26
CA LEU A 331 16.79 12.10 16.88
C LEU A 331 15.43 12.23 16.19
N VAL A 332 15.24 13.35 15.51
CA VAL A 332 14.12 13.57 14.59
C VAL A 332 14.64 13.44 13.18
N VAL A 333 14.02 12.58 12.39
CA VAL A 333 14.36 12.36 10.97
C VAL A 333 13.15 12.72 10.13
N ARG A 334 13.36 13.45 9.04
CA ARG A 334 12.31 13.94 8.13
C ARG A 334 12.67 13.57 6.69
N ASN A 335 11.81 12.80 6.04
CA ASN A 335 11.84 12.58 4.58
C ASN A 335 10.64 13.27 3.91
N SER A 336 10.41 12.97 2.63
CA SER A 336 9.31 13.54 1.86
C SER A 336 7.92 13.06 2.30
N GLN A 337 7.84 11.99 3.12
CA GLN A 337 6.59 11.33 3.52
C GLN A 337 6.30 11.34 5.01
N THR A 338 7.32 11.35 5.87
CA THR A 338 7.20 11.18 7.32
C THR A 338 8.17 12.05 8.11
N ILE A 339 7.79 12.32 9.36
CA ILE A 339 8.70 12.76 10.42
C ILE A 339 8.72 11.66 11.47
N THR A 340 9.89 11.11 11.78
CA THR A 340 10.03 9.98 12.70
C THR A 340 10.93 10.32 13.87
N PHE A 341 10.48 9.96 15.06
CA PHE A 341 11.20 10.11 16.32
C PHE A 341 11.93 8.82 16.66
N TYR A 342 13.23 8.93 16.90
CA TYR A 342 14.11 7.83 17.29
C TYR A 342 14.69 8.09 18.68
N SER A 343 14.86 7.01 19.43
CA SER A 343 15.61 6.99 20.68
C SER A 343 16.49 5.73 20.74
N ALA A 344 16.94 5.31 21.92
CA ALA A 344 17.68 4.06 22.09
C ALA A 344 16.74 2.86 21.94
N TRP A 345 17.14 1.85 21.17
CA TRP A 345 16.47 0.55 21.16
C TRP A 345 16.25 0.01 22.58
N PRO A 346 15.12 -0.65 22.91
CA PRO A 346 13.95 -0.94 22.06
C PRO A 346 12.81 0.11 22.10
N ARG A 347 13.07 1.36 22.50
CA ARG A 347 12.02 2.40 22.65
C ARG A 347 11.27 2.62 21.34
N LYS A 348 9.94 2.60 21.36
CA LYS A 348 9.14 2.70 20.13
C LYS A 348 9.45 3.96 19.35
N ARG A 349 9.65 3.81 18.05
CA ARG A 349 9.69 4.93 17.11
C ARG A 349 8.26 5.43 16.88
N VAL A 350 8.10 6.75 16.85
CA VAL A 350 6.84 7.39 16.48
C VAL A 350 7.03 8.01 15.10
N GLN A 351 6.33 7.46 14.11
CA GLN A 351 6.39 7.87 12.72
C GLN A 351 5.13 8.66 12.36
N ILE A 352 5.27 9.95 12.15
CA ILE A 352 4.17 10.86 11.79
C ILE A 352 4.08 10.95 10.27
N VAL A 353 2.96 10.52 9.71
CA VAL A 353 2.70 10.52 8.26
C VAL A 353 2.28 11.92 7.80
N LEU A 354 2.98 12.47 6.80
CA LEU A 354 2.80 13.83 6.29
C LEU A 354 1.74 13.93 5.19
N LYS A 355 0.54 13.43 5.49
CA LYS A 355 -0.65 13.55 4.64
C LYS A 355 -1.75 14.26 5.41
N LEU A 356 -2.24 15.40 4.90
CA LEU A 356 -3.35 16.14 5.50
C LEU A 356 -4.69 15.48 5.19
N VAL A 357 -4.96 14.39 5.90
CA VAL A 357 -6.22 13.64 5.77
C VAL A 357 -7.36 14.36 6.48
N ASN A 358 -8.59 14.22 5.99
CA ASN A 358 -9.73 14.89 6.59
C ASN A 358 -10.29 14.13 7.80
N SER A 359 -10.13 12.80 7.81
CA SER A 359 -10.67 11.97 8.89
C SER A 359 -9.94 10.63 9.07
N PRO A 360 -10.04 9.98 10.25
CA PRO A 360 -9.51 8.64 10.49
C PRO A 360 -10.06 7.55 9.55
N ARG A 361 -11.32 7.64 9.12
CA ARG A 361 -11.88 6.70 8.13
C ARG A 361 -11.09 6.72 6.83
N GLU A 362 -10.65 7.91 6.42
CA GLU A 362 -9.80 8.09 5.25
C GLU A 362 -8.48 7.35 5.42
N VAL A 363 -7.85 7.41 6.61
CA VAL A 363 -6.63 6.65 6.93
C VAL A 363 -6.87 5.15 6.75
N LEU A 364 -7.93 4.60 7.36
CA LEU A 364 -8.21 3.16 7.32
C LEU A 364 -8.48 2.65 5.90
N LEU A 365 -9.18 3.43 5.08
CA LEU A 365 -9.49 3.06 3.69
C LEU A 365 -8.26 3.00 2.78
N ASN A 366 -7.09 3.47 3.22
CA ASN A 366 -5.86 3.46 2.41
C ASN A 366 -4.86 2.36 2.75
N PHE A 367 -5.19 1.46 3.68
CA PHE A 367 -4.37 0.26 3.89
C PHE A 367 -4.58 -0.77 2.78
N ASP A 368 -3.45 -1.25 2.27
CA ASP A 368 -3.28 -2.26 1.23
C ASP A 368 -3.78 -3.66 1.63
N LEU A 369 -3.58 -4.02 2.90
CA LEU A 369 -3.96 -5.32 3.44
C LEU A 369 -5.04 -5.16 4.51
N ASP A 370 -5.99 -6.08 4.51
CA ASP A 370 -7.16 -6.03 5.39
C ASP A 370 -6.80 -6.09 6.87
N VAL A 371 -5.74 -6.83 7.20
CA VAL A 371 -5.24 -6.98 8.58
C VAL A 371 -4.67 -5.67 9.14
N CYS A 372 -4.34 -4.71 8.27
CA CYS A 372 -3.88 -3.39 8.68
C CYS A 372 -5.00 -2.37 8.84
N ALA A 373 -6.25 -2.73 8.49
CA ALA A 373 -7.38 -1.81 8.47
C ALA A 373 -8.02 -1.59 9.86
N ALA A 374 -7.16 -1.30 10.84
CA ALA A 374 -7.52 -0.98 12.22
C ALA A 374 -6.69 0.21 12.73
N GLY A 375 -7.27 0.99 13.64
CA GLY A 375 -6.62 2.16 14.24
C GLY A 375 -7.21 2.58 15.58
N TYR A 376 -6.48 3.42 16.30
CA TYR A 376 -6.75 3.86 17.66
C TYR A 376 -6.72 5.39 17.72
N ASP A 377 -7.77 5.99 18.28
CA ASP A 377 -7.94 7.45 18.40
C ASP A 377 -7.68 7.99 19.81
N GLY A 378 -7.07 7.20 20.69
CA GLY A 378 -6.92 7.54 22.11
C GLY A 378 -8.09 7.10 23.00
N GLU A 379 -9.28 7.00 22.43
CA GLU A 379 -10.49 6.63 23.15
C GLU A 379 -10.92 5.19 22.87
N ASN A 380 -11.04 4.82 21.59
CA ASN A 380 -11.56 3.56 21.10
C ASN A 380 -10.71 3.00 19.93
N VAL A 381 -10.87 1.70 19.64
CA VAL A 381 -10.25 1.04 18.50
C VAL A 381 -11.29 0.85 17.41
N TRP A 382 -10.96 1.34 16.21
CA TRP A 382 -11.83 1.38 15.05
C TRP A 382 -11.27 0.48 13.96
N MET A 383 -12.15 -0.28 13.30
CA MET A 383 -11.81 -1.26 12.27
C MET A 383 -12.71 -1.09 11.05
N LEU A 384 -12.21 -1.44 9.88
CA LEU A 384 -13.06 -1.68 8.71
C LEU A 384 -13.64 -3.11 8.75
N PRO A 385 -14.81 -3.37 8.14
CA PRO A 385 -15.40 -4.71 8.08
C PRO A 385 -14.44 -5.79 7.54
N ARG A 386 -13.58 -5.41 6.58
CA ARG A 386 -12.57 -6.29 6.00
C ARG A 386 -11.52 -6.79 7.00
N PHE A 387 -11.20 -5.99 8.03
CA PHE A 387 -10.31 -6.41 9.13
C PHE A 387 -10.93 -7.56 9.91
N VAL A 388 -12.21 -7.42 10.29
CA VAL A 388 -12.96 -8.45 11.03
C VAL A 388 -13.00 -9.76 10.24
N ARG A 389 -13.36 -9.69 8.96
CA ARG A 389 -13.34 -10.85 8.06
C ARG A 389 -11.94 -11.49 7.99
N ALA A 390 -10.87 -10.71 7.94
CA ALA A 390 -9.51 -11.25 7.92
C ALA A 390 -9.14 -11.96 9.24
N MET A 391 -9.70 -11.57 10.37
CA MET A 391 -9.51 -12.28 11.64
C MET A 391 -10.18 -13.66 11.63
N GLU A 392 -11.40 -13.76 11.08
CA GLU A 392 -12.14 -15.03 10.94
C GLU A 392 -11.51 -15.97 9.90
N THR A 393 -11.11 -15.42 8.75
CA THR A 393 -10.66 -16.23 7.61
C THR A 393 -9.17 -16.47 7.61
N GLY A 394 -8.36 -15.64 8.28
CA GLY A 394 -6.91 -15.67 8.16
C GLY A 394 -6.40 -15.29 6.76
N THR A 395 -7.20 -14.53 5.98
CA THR A 395 -6.85 -14.12 4.62
C THR A 395 -7.24 -12.66 4.36
N SER A 396 -6.38 -11.95 3.63
CA SER A 396 -6.75 -10.72 2.95
C SER A 396 -7.38 -11.00 1.58
N ILE A 397 -8.39 -10.24 1.19
CA ILE A 397 -9.06 -10.38 -0.10
C ILE A 397 -8.29 -9.61 -1.16
N PHE A 398 -8.00 -10.29 -2.26
CA PHE A 398 -7.41 -9.69 -3.43
C PHE A 398 -8.40 -8.71 -4.09
N THR A 399 -7.89 -7.52 -4.43
CA THR A 399 -8.50 -6.57 -5.36
C THR A 399 -7.41 -5.98 -6.24
N MET A 400 -7.79 -5.34 -7.35
CA MET A 400 -6.80 -4.71 -8.20
C MET A 400 -6.11 -3.51 -7.53
N ASP A 401 -6.65 -2.99 -6.43
CA ASP A 401 -5.99 -1.98 -5.59
C ASP A 401 -4.70 -2.49 -4.93
N LEU A 402 -4.59 -3.79 -4.60
CA LEU A 402 -3.34 -4.38 -4.09
C LEU A 402 -2.20 -4.20 -5.11
N ILE A 403 -2.51 -4.27 -6.40
CA ILE A 403 -1.55 -4.16 -7.50
C ILE A 403 -1.36 -2.69 -7.91
N ASN A 404 -2.48 -1.98 -8.09
CA ASN A 404 -2.51 -0.65 -8.69
C ASN A 404 -2.34 0.48 -7.69
N GLY A 405 -2.67 0.27 -6.43
CA GLY A 405 -2.56 1.23 -5.35
C GLY A 405 -3.79 2.08 -5.09
N HIS A 406 -3.88 2.57 -3.87
CA HIS A 406 -4.97 3.40 -3.41
C HIS A 406 -4.81 4.89 -3.75
N TYR A 407 -5.93 5.60 -3.67
CA TYR A 407 -6.14 6.98 -4.08
C TYR A 407 -5.37 8.05 -3.28
N LEU A 408 -4.88 7.78 -2.07
CA LEU A 408 -4.06 8.72 -1.28
C LEU A 408 -2.56 8.67 -1.55
N GLY A 409 -2.12 8.04 -2.63
CA GLY A 409 -0.75 8.16 -3.15
C GLY A 409 0.22 7.05 -2.74
N ASP A 410 1.11 6.73 -3.69
CA ASP A 410 2.51 6.28 -3.62
C ASP A 410 3.00 5.28 -2.55
N ARG A 411 2.12 4.42 -2.02
CA ARG A 411 2.58 3.20 -1.34
C ARG A 411 2.64 2.03 -2.30
N LYS A 412 3.28 2.16 -3.48
CA LYS A 412 3.49 1.03 -4.42
C LYS A 412 4.68 0.18 -3.98
N ALA A 413 5.83 0.81 -3.72
CA ALA A 413 7.09 0.11 -3.47
C ALA A 413 7.17 -0.76 -2.22
N THR A 414 6.25 -0.59 -1.26
CA THR A 414 6.27 -1.38 -0.01
C THR A 414 5.28 -2.54 -0.01
N ARG A 415 4.53 -2.81 -1.09
CA ARG A 415 3.44 -3.81 -1.07
C ARG A 415 3.95 -5.23 -1.15
N ASP A 416 4.86 -5.48 -2.08
CA ASP A 416 5.51 -6.76 -2.27
C ASP A 416 6.02 -7.33 -0.93
N PRO A 417 6.91 -6.64 -0.18
CA PRO A 417 7.38 -7.15 1.10
C PRO A 417 6.28 -7.27 2.16
N ARG A 418 5.23 -6.44 2.12
CA ARG A 418 4.13 -6.49 3.09
C ARG A 418 3.28 -7.74 2.95
N VAL A 419 2.99 -8.20 1.73
CA VAL A 419 2.22 -9.43 1.51
C VAL A 419 2.89 -10.63 2.20
N PHE A 420 4.21 -10.77 2.06
CA PHE A 420 4.97 -11.86 2.68
C PHE A 420 5.20 -11.64 4.18
N LYS A 421 5.43 -10.40 4.62
CA LYS A 421 5.49 -10.05 6.05
C LYS A 421 4.24 -10.50 6.80
N TYR A 422 3.05 -10.27 6.25
CA TYR A 422 1.80 -10.67 6.90
C TYR A 422 1.44 -12.14 6.68
N ALA A 423 1.88 -12.76 5.58
CA ALA A 423 1.87 -14.21 5.44
C ALA A 423 2.67 -14.90 6.56
N ASN A 424 3.86 -14.36 6.89
CA ASN A 424 4.69 -14.81 8.02
C ASN A 424 4.01 -14.64 9.38
N LYS A 425 3.03 -13.74 9.49
CA LYS A 425 2.17 -13.56 10.67
C LYS A 425 0.88 -14.40 10.63
N GLY A 426 0.74 -15.27 9.64
CA GLY A 426 -0.37 -16.21 9.49
C GLY A 426 -1.60 -15.65 8.77
N TYR A 427 -1.40 -14.71 7.84
CA TYR A 427 -2.45 -14.11 7.03
C TYR A 427 -2.13 -14.18 5.54
N GLY A 428 -2.81 -15.07 4.82
CA GLY A 428 -2.62 -15.27 3.38
C GLY A 428 -3.44 -14.33 2.51
N VAL A 429 -3.47 -14.61 1.20
CA VAL A 429 -4.28 -13.88 0.21
C VAL A 429 -5.36 -14.81 -0.36
N ARG A 430 -6.56 -14.29 -0.56
CA ARG A 430 -7.71 -15.01 -1.13
C ARG A 430 -8.34 -14.21 -2.27
N ILE A 431 -8.46 -14.85 -3.43
CA ILE A 431 -9.17 -14.36 -4.63
C ILE A 431 -10.58 -14.93 -4.60
N LEU A 432 -11.59 -14.07 -4.61
CA LEU A 432 -13.00 -14.48 -4.50
C LEU A 432 -13.50 -15.24 -5.74
N PRO A 433 -14.57 -16.06 -5.60
CA PRO A 433 -15.21 -16.73 -6.74
C PRO A 433 -15.72 -15.81 -7.85
N SER A 434 -16.05 -14.56 -7.54
CA SER A 434 -16.45 -13.54 -8.54
C SER A 434 -15.32 -13.23 -9.52
N TYR A 435 -14.10 -13.02 -9.03
CA TYR A 435 -12.90 -12.86 -9.83
C TYR A 435 -12.62 -14.10 -10.68
N GLN A 436 -12.67 -15.29 -10.07
CA GLN A 436 -12.51 -16.54 -10.81
C GLN A 436 -13.54 -16.69 -11.95
N SER A 437 -14.77 -16.24 -11.71
CA SER A 437 -15.82 -16.28 -12.72
C SER A 437 -15.58 -15.34 -13.89
N ALA A 438 -14.83 -14.24 -13.68
CA ALA A 438 -14.44 -13.34 -14.76
C ALA A 438 -13.55 -14.06 -15.78
N LEU A 439 -12.66 -14.97 -15.35
CA LEU A 439 -11.84 -15.78 -16.25
C LEU A 439 -12.70 -16.65 -17.19
N SER A 440 -13.82 -17.17 -16.69
CA SER A 440 -14.76 -17.96 -17.48
C SER A 440 -15.52 -17.17 -18.55
N THR A 441 -15.48 -15.83 -18.51
CA THR A 441 -16.05 -14.97 -19.56
C THR A 441 -15.11 -14.87 -20.78
N TYR A 442 -13.80 -15.05 -20.59
CA TYR A 442 -12.77 -14.94 -21.63
C TYR A 442 -12.17 -16.32 -21.93
N THR A 443 -12.91 -17.13 -22.69
CA THR A 443 -12.55 -18.53 -22.97
C THR A 443 -11.64 -18.71 -24.18
N SER A 444 -11.55 -17.71 -25.07
CA SER A 444 -10.69 -17.75 -26.26
C SER A 444 -9.59 -16.70 -26.25
N SER A 445 -8.47 -17.03 -26.91
CA SER A 445 -7.34 -16.09 -27.05
C SER A 445 -7.69 -14.86 -27.91
N GLU A 446 -8.76 -14.94 -28.70
CA GLU A 446 -9.28 -13.78 -29.42
C GLU A 446 -9.93 -12.78 -28.45
N GLN A 447 -10.74 -13.26 -27.50
CA GLN A 447 -11.38 -12.42 -26.48
C GLN A 447 -10.35 -11.75 -25.57
N THR A 448 -9.32 -12.48 -25.12
CA THR A 448 -8.27 -11.88 -24.27
C THR A 448 -7.41 -10.88 -25.04
N ARG A 449 -7.22 -11.04 -26.36
CA ARG A 449 -6.54 -10.05 -27.21
C ARG A 449 -7.33 -8.75 -27.35
N LEU A 450 -8.67 -8.79 -27.29
CA LEU A 450 -9.50 -7.59 -27.38
C LEU A 450 -9.36 -6.68 -26.16
N ILE A 451 -9.13 -7.25 -24.98
CA ILE A 451 -8.91 -6.50 -23.74
C ILE A 451 -7.43 -6.20 -23.47
N SER A 452 -6.51 -6.92 -24.13
CA SER A 452 -5.07 -6.66 -23.98
C SER A 452 -4.73 -5.24 -24.41
N ARG A 453 -3.90 -4.57 -23.60
CA ARG A 453 -3.41 -3.21 -23.81
C ARG A 453 -1.96 -3.21 -24.30
N GLY A 454 -1.53 -4.31 -24.92
CA GLY A 454 -0.16 -4.52 -25.42
C GLY A 454 0.61 -5.60 -24.65
N GLU A 455 -0.02 -6.24 -23.66
CA GLU A 455 0.59 -7.34 -22.93
C GLU A 455 0.67 -8.63 -23.73
N ASN A 456 1.74 -9.38 -23.46
CA ASN A 456 1.85 -10.76 -23.87
C ASN A 456 1.08 -11.63 -22.86
N LEU A 457 -0.08 -12.14 -23.28
CA LEU A 457 -0.94 -12.97 -22.45
C LEU A 457 -0.76 -14.46 -22.76
N PHE A 458 -0.87 -15.32 -21.75
CA PHE A 458 -1.03 -16.75 -21.92
C PHE A 458 -2.26 -17.06 -22.79
N PRO A 459 -2.23 -18.16 -23.57
CA PRO A 459 -3.41 -18.62 -24.29
C PRO A 459 -4.56 -18.91 -23.33
N ALA A 460 -5.76 -18.42 -23.66
CA ALA A 460 -6.97 -18.81 -22.96
C ALA A 460 -7.38 -20.25 -23.34
N PRO A 461 -8.10 -20.99 -22.48
CA PRO A 461 -8.69 -20.55 -21.20
C PRO A 461 -7.66 -20.38 -20.08
N LEU A 462 -7.83 -19.32 -19.29
CA LEU A 462 -6.95 -19.02 -18.15
C LEU A 462 -7.42 -19.76 -16.89
N SER A 463 -6.48 -20.34 -16.14
CA SER A 463 -6.75 -21.10 -14.92
C SER A 463 -5.74 -20.73 -13.84
N LEU A 464 -6.23 -20.21 -12.71
CA LEU A 464 -5.37 -19.89 -11.56
C LEU A 464 -4.60 -21.12 -11.07
N LYS A 465 -5.25 -22.29 -11.05
CA LYS A 465 -4.64 -23.52 -10.56
C LYS A 465 -3.47 -23.96 -11.46
N ASP A 466 -3.67 -23.93 -12.76
CA ASP A 466 -2.66 -24.42 -13.71
C ASP A 466 -1.48 -23.46 -13.78
N LEU A 467 -1.75 -22.14 -13.82
CA LEU A 467 -0.72 -21.10 -13.78
C LEU A 467 0.07 -21.13 -12.47
N ALA A 468 -0.59 -21.33 -11.32
CA ALA A 468 0.08 -21.48 -10.03
C ALA A 468 0.96 -22.74 -9.99
N THR A 469 0.49 -23.85 -10.57
CA THR A 469 1.26 -25.09 -10.67
C THR A 469 2.52 -24.88 -11.51
N GLY A 470 2.39 -24.24 -12.68
CA GLY A 470 3.54 -23.90 -13.52
C GLY A 470 4.53 -22.97 -12.83
N ALA A 471 4.06 -21.99 -12.07
CA ALA A 471 4.91 -21.09 -11.28
C ALA A 471 5.67 -21.81 -10.15
N ARG A 472 5.02 -22.78 -9.48
CA ARG A 472 5.68 -23.65 -8.48
C ARG A 472 6.74 -24.53 -9.12
N THR A 473 6.41 -25.26 -10.19
CA THR A 473 7.39 -26.07 -10.93
C THR A 473 8.59 -25.24 -11.38
N TRP A 474 8.35 -24.02 -11.88
CA TRP A 474 9.44 -23.13 -12.27
C TRP A 474 10.35 -22.77 -11.09
N THR A 475 9.78 -22.47 -9.92
CA THR A 475 10.55 -22.07 -8.74
C THR A 475 11.26 -23.25 -8.10
N ASP A 476 10.63 -24.42 -8.07
CA ASP A 476 11.25 -25.67 -7.63
C ASP A 476 12.48 -25.97 -8.51
N ASN A 477 12.39 -25.81 -9.83
CA ASN A 477 13.52 -25.97 -10.73
C ASN A 477 14.65 -24.96 -10.45
N CYS A 478 14.31 -23.70 -10.14
CA CYS A 478 15.27 -22.68 -9.74
C CYS A 478 16.04 -23.11 -8.48
N VAL A 479 15.32 -23.53 -7.44
CA VAL A 479 15.90 -23.99 -6.17
C VAL A 479 16.74 -25.26 -6.38
N ASP A 480 16.21 -26.25 -7.10
CA ASP A 480 16.90 -27.52 -7.37
C ASP A 480 18.19 -27.33 -8.16
N ARG A 481 18.20 -26.46 -9.18
CA ARG A 481 19.42 -26.10 -9.92
C ARG A 481 20.45 -25.48 -9.01
N PHE A 482 20.06 -24.50 -8.19
CA PHE A 482 20.95 -23.84 -7.23
C PHE A 482 21.54 -24.84 -6.22
N LEU A 483 20.73 -25.79 -5.75
CA LEU A 483 21.15 -26.86 -4.85
C LEU A 483 22.10 -27.86 -5.51
N LYS A 484 21.84 -28.27 -6.76
CA LYS A 484 22.69 -29.18 -7.54
C LYS A 484 24.09 -28.61 -7.77
N LEU A 485 24.22 -27.30 -7.93
CA LEU A 485 25.50 -26.60 -8.09
C LEU A 485 26.29 -26.44 -6.77
N GLY A 486 25.78 -26.98 -5.65
CA GLY A 486 26.51 -27.03 -4.37
C GLY A 486 26.53 -25.72 -3.58
N HIS A 487 25.62 -24.79 -3.86
CA HIS A 487 25.56 -23.45 -3.27
C HIS A 487 24.88 -23.39 -1.88
N LYS A 488 25.13 -24.38 -1.01
CA LYS A 488 24.51 -24.45 0.33
C LYS A 488 25.20 -23.58 1.38
N ASN A 489 26.53 -23.48 1.31
CA ASN A 489 27.37 -22.84 2.34
C ASN A 489 28.28 -21.75 1.76
N ARG A 490 27.82 -21.08 0.70
CA ARG A 490 28.58 -20.03 0.03
C ARG A 490 27.77 -18.74 0.05
N PRO A 491 28.34 -17.63 0.54
CA PRO A 491 27.59 -16.37 0.56
C PRO A 491 27.36 -15.86 -0.87
N LEU A 492 26.24 -15.16 -1.06
CA LEU A 492 25.90 -14.48 -2.30
C LEU A 492 26.32 -13.01 -2.22
N TYR A 493 26.97 -12.49 -3.27
CA TYR A 493 27.53 -11.14 -3.29
C TYR A 493 27.03 -10.39 -4.53
N SER A 494 26.68 -9.12 -4.36
CA SER A 494 26.41 -8.26 -5.50
C SER A 494 27.70 -7.78 -6.15
N HIS A 495 27.80 -7.88 -7.49
CA HIS A 495 28.99 -7.45 -8.24
C HIS A 495 29.23 -5.93 -8.19
N THR A 496 28.19 -5.14 -7.91
CA THR A 496 28.28 -3.68 -7.77
C THR A 496 28.55 -3.22 -6.34
N HIS A 497 28.63 -4.15 -5.38
CA HIS A 497 28.68 -3.87 -3.94
C HIS A 497 27.51 -3.03 -3.40
N VAL A 498 26.42 -2.90 -4.17
CA VAL A 498 25.20 -2.18 -3.75
C VAL A 498 24.51 -2.92 -2.60
N TYR A 499 24.64 -4.25 -2.56
CA TYR A 499 24.09 -5.09 -1.49
C TYR A 499 25.21 -5.76 -0.68
N PRO A 500 25.13 -5.73 0.67
CA PRO A 500 26.00 -6.54 1.51
C PRO A 500 25.94 -8.03 1.16
N PRO A 501 27.01 -8.79 1.45
CA PRO A 501 27.01 -10.23 1.26
C PRO A 501 25.91 -10.92 2.04
N ILE A 502 25.11 -11.76 1.36
CA ILE A 502 24.10 -12.61 1.98
C ILE A 502 24.81 -13.83 2.56
N LYS A 503 24.97 -13.86 3.88
CA LYS A 503 25.63 -14.96 4.60
C LYS A 503 24.67 -16.14 4.77
N THR A 504 25.21 -17.35 4.62
CA THR A 504 24.52 -18.60 4.94
C THR A 504 24.78 -18.98 6.39
N ASP A 505 23.81 -19.60 7.06
CA ASP A 505 23.98 -20.16 8.41
C ASP A 505 24.75 -21.49 8.43
N GLY A 506 25.06 -22.04 7.24
CA GLY A 506 25.83 -23.27 7.05
C GLY A 506 24.99 -24.54 6.96
N ASN A 507 23.66 -24.44 7.13
CA ASN A 507 22.73 -25.58 7.11
C ASN A 507 21.76 -25.50 5.93
N LEU A 508 21.26 -24.30 5.60
CA LEU A 508 20.33 -24.08 4.51
C LEU A 508 20.90 -23.06 3.50
N PRO A 509 20.63 -23.23 2.20
CA PRO A 509 20.89 -22.17 1.23
C PRO A 509 20.02 -20.95 1.57
N VAL A 510 20.60 -19.76 1.46
CA VAL A 510 19.88 -18.51 1.70
C VAL A 510 19.51 -17.88 0.36
N PHE A 511 18.21 -17.68 0.15
CA PHE A 511 17.66 -16.98 -1.00
C PHE A 511 17.19 -15.58 -0.61
N THR A 512 16.90 -14.75 -1.60
CA THR A 512 16.16 -13.51 -1.42
C THR A 512 15.21 -13.33 -2.59
N HIS A 513 14.10 -12.63 -2.41
CA HIS A 513 13.12 -12.42 -3.48
C HIS A 513 13.74 -11.74 -4.71
N ALA A 514 14.74 -10.86 -4.53
CA ALA A 514 15.50 -10.26 -5.63
C ALA A 514 16.24 -11.28 -6.53
N LEU A 515 16.55 -12.50 -6.05
CA LEU A 515 17.15 -13.55 -6.90
C LEU A 515 16.19 -14.06 -7.95
N LEU A 516 14.91 -14.24 -7.60
CA LEU A 516 13.90 -14.68 -8.57
C LEU A 516 13.58 -13.60 -9.60
N GLU A 517 14.00 -12.37 -9.36
CA GLU A 517 13.87 -11.25 -10.29
C GLU A 517 15.13 -10.98 -11.12
N SER A 518 16.25 -11.63 -10.76
CA SER A 518 17.47 -11.63 -11.58
C SER A 518 17.20 -12.29 -12.94
N ASP A 519 17.87 -11.83 -14.01
CA ASP A 519 17.52 -12.14 -15.40
C ASP A 519 16.14 -11.64 -15.85
N MET A 520 15.70 -10.47 -15.37
CA MET A 520 14.50 -9.80 -15.87
C MET A 520 13.23 -10.67 -15.83
N GLN A 521 13.05 -11.49 -14.78
CA GLN A 521 11.82 -12.22 -14.49
C GLN A 521 10.69 -11.24 -14.11
N ARG A 522 10.34 -10.36 -15.04
CA ARG A 522 9.32 -9.32 -14.98
C ARG A 522 8.18 -9.73 -15.91
N SER A 523 7.19 -8.86 -16.07
CA SER A 523 6.14 -9.04 -17.08
C SER A 523 6.25 -8.00 -18.20
N SER A 524 5.35 -8.04 -19.18
CA SER A 524 5.23 -6.99 -20.23
C SER A 524 4.76 -5.63 -19.70
N GLU A 525 4.56 -5.52 -18.39
CA GLU A 525 4.11 -4.33 -17.71
C GLU A 525 5.31 -3.44 -17.34
N PRO A 526 5.37 -2.18 -17.78
CA PRO A 526 6.42 -1.26 -17.37
C PRO A 526 6.28 -0.78 -15.93
N LEU A 527 5.61 -1.51 -15.03
CA LEU A 527 5.49 -1.16 -13.61
C LEU A 527 6.78 -1.42 -12.80
N GLY A 528 7.87 -1.84 -13.44
CA GLY A 528 9.15 -2.11 -12.78
C GLY A 528 9.31 -3.57 -12.33
N ARG A 529 10.28 -3.80 -11.45
CA ARG A 529 10.62 -5.10 -10.83
C ARG A 529 9.70 -5.34 -9.61
N SER A 530 8.44 -5.69 -9.84
CA SER A 530 7.52 -6.08 -8.76
C SER A 530 6.92 -7.45 -9.06
N CYS A 531 6.94 -8.32 -8.06
CA CYS A 531 6.39 -9.66 -8.12
C CYS A 531 4.85 -9.64 -8.25
N LEU A 532 4.21 -8.55 -7.84
CA LEU A 532 2.77 -8.34 -7.96
C LEU A 532 2.31 -7.94 -9.36
N THR A 533 3.23 -7.70 -10.31
CA THR A 533 2.84 -7.25 -11.67
C THR A 533 2.09 -8.30 -12.50
N GLY A 534 2.06 -9.57 -12.12
CA GLY A 534 1.28 -10.61 -12.79
C GLY A 534 1.10 -11.84 -11.90
N PHE A 535 0.01 -12.58 -12.09
CA PHE A 535 -0.33 -13.70 -11.21
C PHE A 535 0.76 -14.80 -11.17
N SER A 536 1.27 -15.20 -12.35
CA SER A 536 2.31 -16.23 -12.42
C SER A 536 3.61 -15.78 -11.75
N LEU A 537 3.95 -14.49 -11.83
CA LEU A 537 5.13 -13.95 -11.17
C LEU A 537 4.96 -13.91 -9.66
N PHE A 538 3.80 -13.46 -9.18
CA PHE A 538 3.45 -13.51 -7.76
C PHE A 538 3.56 -14.94 -7.24
N MET A 539 3.00 -15.92 -7.96
CA MET A 539 3.04 -17.32 -7.55
C MET A 539 4.45 -17.94 -7.55
N ARG A 540 5.41 -17.41 -8.33
CA ARG A 540 6.82 -17.83 -8.22
C ARG A 540 7.43 -17.40 -6.88
N HIS A 541 7.12 -16.18 -6.43
CA HIS A 541 7.57 -15.70 -5.12
C HIS A 541 6.84 -16.41 -3.97
N VAL A 542 5.55 -16.73 -4.14
CA VAL A 542 4.81 -17.59 -3.21
C VAL A 542 5.47 -18.96 -3.10
N ALA A 543 5.84 -19.58 -4.23
CA ALA A 543 6.53 -20.87 -4.23
C ALA A 543 7.87 -20.83 -3.50
N LEU A 544 8.65 -19.75 -3.65
CA LEU A 544 9.90 -19.57 -2.88
C LEU A 544 9.62 -19.58 -1.37
N TRP A 545 8.60 -18.83 -0.96
CA TRP A 545 8.17 -18.79 0.44
C TRP A 545 7.64 -20.15 0.93
N GLU A 546 6.92 -20.89 0.09
CA GLU A 546 6.48 -22.27 0.38
C GLU A 546 7.69 -23.22 0.59
N GLU A 547 8.80 -23.03 -0.14
CA GLU A 547 10.02 -23.80 0.04
C GLU A 547 10.74 -23.48 1.36
N GLU A 548 10.68 -22.22 1.84
CA GLU A 548 11.12 -21.85 3.19
C GLU A 548 10.24 -22.53 4.25
N VAL A 549 8.92 -22.51 4.09
CA VAL A 549 7.98 -23.18 5.01
C VAL A 549 8.27 -24.68 5.10
N LYS A 550 8.65 -25.33 3.99
CA LYS A 550 9.06 -26.74 3.95
C LYS A 550 10.45 -26.98 4.58
N GLY A 551 11.16 -25.94 4.99
CA GLY A 551 12.50 -26.02 5.60
C GLY A 551 13.61 -26.37 4.61
N LYS A 552 13.42 -26.13 3.30
CA LYS A 552 14.42 -26.44 2.28
C LYS A 552 15.41 -25.30 2.04
N ILE A 553 14.98 -24.07 2.30
CA ILE A 553 15.76 -22.84 2.12
C ILE A 553 15.49 -21.89 3.30
N ALA A 554 16.29 -20.84 3.44
CA ALA A 554 15.98 -19.67 4.26
C ALA A 554 15.87 -18.43 3.38
N ILE A 555 14.94 -17.52 3.66
CA ILE A 555 14.80 -16.26 2.90
C ILE A 555 15.39 -15.10 3.69
N CYS A 556 16.31 -14.38 3.06
CA CYS A 556 16.76 -13.07 3.49
C CYS A 556 15.75 -12.02 3.01
N ASP A 557 14.77 -11.69 3.85
CA ASP A 557 13.69 -10.73 3.51
C ASP A 557 14.16 -9.28 3.30
N LYS A 558 15.47 -9.02 3.36
CA LYS A 558 16.06 -7.68 3.19
C LYS A 558 16.03 -7.19 1.74
N TYR A 559 16.25 -8.09 0.77
CA TYR A 559 16.50 -7.67 -0.62
C TYR A 559 15.33 -8.00 -1.55
N TRP A 560 14.55 -6.97 -1.85
CA TRP A 560 13.48 -6.99 -2.85
C TRP A 560 13.93 -6.21 -4.08
N ALA A 561 13.58 -6.67 -5.28
CA ALA A 561 14.05 -5.99 -6.48
C ALA A 561 13.31 -4.67 -6.75
N GLU A 562 12.12 -4.44 -6.17
CA GLU A 562 11.36 -3.19 -6.31
C GLU A 562 12.02 -2.00 -5.59
N ASN A 563 12.81 -2.25 -4.54
CA ASN A 563 13.46 -1.19 -3.74
C ASN A 563 14.46 -0.36 -4.56
N THR A 564 14.90 -0.88 -5.71
CA THR A 564 15.79 -0.24 -6.67
C THR A 564 15.11 -0.20 -8.03
N TYR A 565 14.45 0.90 -8.38
CA TYR A 565 13.85 1.03 -9.72
C TYR A 565 14.88 1.11 -10.86
N GLY A 566 16.18 0.92 -10.61
CA GLY A 566 17.20 0.85 -11.64
C GLY A 566 17.19 -0.47 -12.40
N ASN A 567 17.26 -0.38 -13.72
CA ASN A 567 18.02 -1.37 -14.46
C ASN A 567 19.48 -1.15 -14.08
N ASP A 568 20.05 -1.94 -13.16
CA ASP A 568 21.48 -2.12 -12.85
C ASP A 568 22.35 -0.84 -12.60
N PHE A 569 21.79 0.36 -12.75
CA PHE A 569 22.44 1.67 -12.87
C PHE A 569 21.75 2.79 -12.07
N ALA A 570 20.63 2.55 -11.36
CA ALA A 570 20.04 3.61 -10.53
C ALA A 570 20.84 3.75 -9.24
N HIS A 571 21.28 4.99 -8.94
CA HIS A 571 22.04 5.32 -7.75
C HIS A 571 21.13 5.49 -6.52
N SER A 572 19.83 5.67 -6.75
CA SER A 572 18.86 6.08 -5.73
C SER A 572 17.75 5.04 -5.47
N SER A 573 17.52 4.69 -4.21
CA SER A 573 16.36 3.86 -3.82
C SER A 573 15.05 4.63 -3.88
N TYR A 574 13.96 3.88 -4.06
CA TYR A 574 12.61 4.45 -3.98
C TYR A 574 12.27 4.90 -2.55
N ASP A 575 12.66 4.12 -1.54
CA ASP A 575 12.49 4.46 -0.14
C ASP A 575 13.34 5.71 0.18
N ASP A 576 12.73 6.72 0.80
CA ASP A 576 13.40 7.94 1.24
C ASP A 576 14.13 7.73 2.58
N SER A 577 14.68 6.53 2.79
CA SER A 577 15.45 6.19 3.98
C SER A 577 16.63 5.28 3.63
N PRO A 578 17.80 5.50 4.26
CA PRO A 578 18.92 4.57 4.13
C PRO A 578 18.58 3.23 4.76
N GLU A 579 19.31 2.18 4.38
CA GLU A 579 19.22 0.88 5.04
C GLU A 579 19.77 0.96 6.48
N TYR A 580 19.00 0.47 7.46
CA TYR A 580 19.43 0.30 8.84
C TYR A 580 18.60 -0.78 9.53
N GLU A 581 19.14 -1.34 10.62
CA GLU A 581 18.41 -2.29 11.47
C GLU A 581 17.93 -1.60 12.74
N TRP A 582 16.64 -1.77 13.04
CA TRP A 582 16.08 -1.36 14.32
C TRP A 582 16.08 -2.54 15.28
N ASN A 583 17.22 -2.77 15.92
CA ASN A 583 17.48 -3.83 16.90
C ASN A 583 18.55 -3.37 17.91
N GLU A 584 19.11 -4.31 18.69
CA GLU A 584 20.15 -4.04 19.70
C GLU A 584 21.42 -3.38 19.13
N SER A 585 21.70 -3.54 17.83
CA SER A 585 22.84 -2.91 17.17
C SER A 585 22.60 -1.46 16.75
N PHE A 586 21.36 -0.95 16.87
CA PHE A 586 21.01 0.39 16.43
C PHE A 586 21.75 1.47 17.21
N ASN A 587 22.41 2.37 16.48
CA ASN A 587 23.07 3.55 17.02
C ASN A 587 22.68 4.79 16.21
N ILE A 588 22.33 5.89 16.90
CA ILE A 588 21.93 7.16 16.27
C ILE A 588 23.05 7.76 15.42
N GLU A 589 24.30 7.71 15.86
CA GLU A 589 25.44 8.27 15.14
C GLU A 589 25.68 7.53 13.82
N ASP A 590 25.65 6.20 13.85
CA ASP A 590 25.83 5.39 12.65
C ASP A 590 24.65 5.55 11.70
N PHE A 591 23.43 5.66 12.23
CA PHE A 591 22.26 5.97 11.41
C PHE A 591 22.36 7.36 10.77
N SER A 592 22.80 8.39 11.50
CA SER A 592 23.07 9.72 10.93
C SER A 592 24.11 9.67 9.81
N LYS A 593 25.20 8.91 9.97
CA LYS A 593 26.20 8.68 8.90
C LYS A 593 25.58 8.00 7.69
N SER A 594 24.71 7.01 7.88
CA SER A 594 23.98 6.36 6.79
C SER A 594 23.05 7.33 6.05
N ILE A 595 22.42 8.27 6.76
CA ILE A 595 21.60 9.33 6.14
C ILE A 595 22.48 10.28 5.32
N ASP A 596 23.65 10.67 5.85
CA ASP A 596 24.57 11.55 5.14
C ASP A 596 25.10 10.89 3.86
N LEU A 597 25.49 9.60 3.94
CA LEU A 597 25.90 8.79 2.78
C LEU A 597 24.78 8.62 1.75
N PHE A 598 23.53 8.47 2.20
CA PHE A 598 22.38 8.41 1.31
C PHE A 598 22.20 9.72 0.52
N ASN A 599 22.36 10.86 1.19
CA ASN A 599 22.33 12.16 0.52
C ASN A 599 23.56 12.41 -0.37
N ASP A 600 24.73 11.84 -0.05
CA ASP A 600 25.91 11.87 -0.92
C ASP A 600 25.62 11.18 -2.26
N ARG A 601 25.02 9.98 -2.22
CA ARG A 601 24.65 9.24 -3.44
C ARG A 601 23.66 9.98 -4.32
N GLU A 602 22.70 10.68 -3.72
CA GLU A 602 21.77 11.55 -4.45
C GLU A 602 22.51 12.68 -5.19
N ARG A 603 23.53 13.28 -4.56
CA ARG A 603 24.36 14.32 -5.18
C ARG A 603 25.22 13.77 -6.31
N GLU A 604 25.86 12.63 -6.09
CA GLU A 604 26.69 11.94 -7.06
C GLU A 604 25.86 11.54 -8.29
N GLY A 605 24.74 10.85 -8.09
CA GLY A 605 23.86 10.42 -9.18
C GLY A 605 23.31 11.59 -10.01
N PHE A 606 22.90 12.69 -9.36
CA PHE A 606 22.50 13.89 -10.10
C PHE A 606 23.65 14.52 -10.89
N THR A 607 24.85 14.59 -10.32
CA THR A 607 26.02 15.18 -10.98
C THR A 607 26.40 14.39 -12.22
N GLU A 608 26.49 13.06 -12.09
CA GLU A 608 26.78 12.16 -13.20
C GLU A 608 25.74 12.30 -14.33
N ALA A 609 24.44 12.30 -13.98
CA ALA A 609 23.37 12.50 -14.94
C ALA A 609 23.46 13.88 -15.63
N TYR A 610 23.74 14.94 -14.87
CA TYR A 610 23.83 16.30 -15.41
C TYR A 610 25.04 16.51 -16.33
N GLU A 611 26.21 15.99 -15.96
CA GLU A 611 27.45 16.10 -16.74
C GLU A 611 27.44 15.23 -18.00
N SER A 612 26.64 14.15 -18.02
CA SER A 612 26.44 13.33 -19.21
C SER A 612 25.76 14.08 -20.36
N ILE A 613 25.08 15.20 -20.07
CA ILE A 613 24.31 15.96 -21.05
C ILE A 613 25.26 16.87 -21.86
N GLU A 614 25.23 16.72 -23.18
CA GLU A 614 26.21 17.33 -24.10
C GLU A 614 26.35 18.86 -23.93
N TRP A 615 25.24 19.59 -23.74
CA TRP A 615 25.26 21.05 -23.58
C TRP A 615 25.70 21.53 -22.18
N CYS A 616 25.92 20.63 -21.22
CA CYS A 616 26.42 20.93 -19.88
C CYS A 616 27.95 20.86 -19.76
N ARG A 617 28.67 20.37 -20.79
CA ARG A 617 30.11 20.11 -20.69
C ARG A 617 30.98 21.36 -20.55
N ASP A 618 30.49 22.50 -21.04
CA ASP A 618 31.17 23.80 -20.95
C ASP A 618 30.73 24.64 -19.73
N ASP A 619 29.79 24.11 -18.97
CA ASP A 619 29.16 24.76 -17.82
C ASP A 619 30.08 24.51 -16.59
N ALA A 620 30.27 25.51 -15.70
CA ALA A 620 31.07 25.32 -14.48
C ALA A 620 30.50 24.18 -13.58
N PRO A 621 31.17 23.76 -12.49
CA PRO A 621 30.55 22.87 -11.51
C PRO A 621 29.32 23.50 -10.84
N LEU A 622 28.24 22.73 -10.62
CA LEU A 622 27.04 23.20 -9.91
C LEU A 622 27.21 23.11 -8.39
N ALA A 623 26.73 24.11 -7.66
CA ALA A 623 26.70 24.08 -6.21
C ALA A 623 25.46 23.32 -5.69
N ILE A 624 25.55 21.99 -5.63
CA ILE A 624 24.47 21.10 -5.15
C ILE A 624 24.71 20.54 -3.73
N SER A 625 25.64 21.10 -2.96
CA SER A 625 25.96 20.61 -1.61
C SER A 625 24.77 20.64 -0.64
N ALA A 626 23.77 21.47 -0.92
CA ALA A 626 22.53 21.54 -0.14
C ALA A 626 21.50 20.46 -0.52
N ALA A 627 21.71 19.68 -1.58
CA ALA A 627 20.80 18.62 -1.98
C ALA A 627 20.74 17.52 -0.91
N ALA A 628 19.54 17.20 -0.49
CA ALA A 628 19.25 16.17 0.51
C ALA A 628 17.81 15.69 0.32
N ARG A 629 17.63 14.37 0.20
CA ARG A 629 16.31 13.71 0.20
C ARG A 629 15.81 13.45 1.61
N LEU A 630 16.71 13.37 2.57
CA LEU A 630 16.43 13.11 3.96
C LEU A 630 17.21 14.06 4.87
N THR A 631 16.59 14.53 5.94
CA THR A 631 17.21 15.43 6.90
C THR A 631 16.99 14.94 8.33
N TYR A 632 17.84 15.36 9.25
CA TYR A 632 17.70 15.05 10.66
C TYR A 632 18.15 16.19 11.57
N GLY A 633 17.69 16.14 12.82
CA GLY A 633 17.99 17.11 13.86
C GLY A 633 17.61 16.60 15.25
N THR A 634 17.99 17.38 16.28
CA THR A 634 17.71 17.06 17.69
C THR A 634 16.34 17.56 18.16
N SER A 635 15.58 18.20 17.27
CA SER A 635 14.20 18.60 17.53
C SER A 635 13.35 18.75 16.26
N VAL A 636 12.03 18.79 16.42
CA VAL A 636 11.06 19.11 15.35
C VAL A 636 11.34 20.49 14.77
N ASP A 637 11.58 21.49 15.61
CA ASP A 637 11.90 22.85 15.14
C ASP A 637 13.16 22.89 14.28
N LYS A 638 14.16 22.06 14.60
CA LYS A 638 15.37 21.99 13.78
C LYS A 638 15.08 21.38 12.41
N VAL A 639 14.34 20.27 12.33
CA VAL A 639 14.04 19.62 11.03
C VAL A 639 13.01 20.38 10.18
N LEU A 640 12.18 21.24 10.79
CA LEU A 640 11.25 22.14 10.10
C LEU A 640 11.88 23.50 9.77
N SER A 641 13.14 23.75 10.15
CA SER A 641 13.82 24.99 9.82
C SER A 641 14.19 25.08 8.33
N LYS A 642 14.30 26.30 7.80
CA LYS A 642 14.72 26.58 6.41
C LYS A 642 16.07 25.97 6.03
N GLU A 643 16.95 25.80 7.02
CA GLU A 643 18.28 25.21 6.88
C GLU A 643 18.21 23.70 6.62
N LYS A 644 17.16 23.05 7.14
CA LYS A 644 16.96 21.60 7.07
C LYS A 644 15.88 21.20 6.05
N ASP A 645 15.41 22.13 5.23
CA ASP A 645 14.48 21.78 4.14
C ASP A 645 15.09 20.74 3.21
N ILE A 646 14.24 19.79 2.79
CA ILE A 646 14.59 18.78 1.80
C ILE A 646 14.72 19.49 0.44
N ARG A 647 15.79 19.15 -0.28
CA ARG A 647 16.22 19.85 -1.49
C ARG A 647 16.63 18.81 -2.53
N ILE A 648 15.82 18.69 -3.57
CA ILE A 648 15.96 17.66 -4.60
C ILE A 648 16.37 18.34 -5.91
N PRO A 649 17.55 18.03 -6.47
CA PRO A 649 17.98 18.63 -7.72
C PRO A 649 17.23 18.00 -8.92
N LEU A 650 16.83 18.82 -9.88
CA LEU A 650 16.06 18.42 -11.07
C LEU A 650 16.62 19.09 -12.33
N ILE A 651 16.47 18.43 -13.48
CA ILE A 651 16.70 19.02 -14.80
C ILE A 651 15.32 19.31 -15.41
N LEU A 652 15.03 20.58 -15.68
CA LEU A 652 13.72 21.04 -16.17
C LEU A 652 13.87 22.16 -17.22
N LYS A 653 12.79 22.42 -17.98
CA LYS A 653 12.63 23.65 -18.79
C LYS A 653 12.02 24.80 -17.99
N GLU A 654 12.37 26.02 -18.36
CA GLU A 654 11.88 27.24 -17.72
C GLU A 654 10.36 27.37 -17.79
N LYS A 655 9.74 27.12 -18.95
CA LYS A 655 8.28 27.16 -19.09
C LYS A 655 7.54 26.22 -18.14
N PHE A 656 8.06 25.01 -17.92
CA PHE A 656 7.43 24.08 -16.97
C PHE A 656 7.58 24.55 -15.54
N VAL A 657 8.75 25.11 -15.18
CA VAL A 657 8.98 25.67 -13.86
C VAL A 657 8.09 26.88 -13.60
N GLU A 658 7.92 27.77 -14.58
CA GLU A 658 6.97 28.88 -14.50
C GLU A 658 5.53 28.40 -14.28
N PHE A 659 5.10 27.38 -15.04
CA PHE A 659 3.80 26.74 -14.85
C PHE A 659 3.64 26.17 -13.44
N ALA A 660 4.61 25.37 -12.99
CA ALA A 660 4.58 24.69 -11.69
C ALA A 660 4.60 25.69 -10.53
N ASN A 661 5.54 26.64 -10.53
CA ASN A 661 5.64 27.67 -9.49
C ASN A 661 4.38 28.54 -9.44
N THR A 662 3.88 28.98 -10.60
CA THR A 662 2.66 29.81 -10.67
C THR A 662 1.46 29.05 -10.10
N ALA A 663 1.27 27.79 -10.51
CA ALA A 663 0.17 26.96 -10.03
C ALA A 663 0.26 26.71 -8.52
N ILE A 664 1.44 26.30 -8.01
CA ILE A 664 1.63 26.03 -6.58
C ILE A 664 1.43 27.29 -5.75
N LEU A 665 2.06 28.42 -6.10
CA LEU A 665 1.97 29.66 -5.32
C LEU A 665 0.55 30.21 -5.30
N LYS A 666 -0.16 30.15 -6.43
CA LYS A 666 -1.57 30.54 -6.51
C LYS A 666 -2.43 29.70 -5.56
N VAL A 667 -2.23 28.38 -5.56
CA VAL A 667 -2.96 27.47 -4.67
C VAL A 667 -2.67 27.76 -3.21
N LEU A 668 -1.38 27.96 -2.86
CA LEU A 668 -0.98 28.32 -1.50
C LEU A 668 -1.66 29.61 -1.03
N GLU A 669 -1.74 30.62 -1.89
CA GLU A 669 -2.47 31.86 -1.61
C GLU A 669 -3.97 31.62 -1.41
N GLU A 670 -4.60 30.81 -2.27
CA GLU A 670 -6.02 30.42 -2.16
C GLU A 670 -6.33 29.70 -0.85
N VAL A 671 -5.42 28.86 -0.34
CA VAL A 671 -5.58 28.17 0.97
C VAL A 671 -5.09 29.01 2.15
N GLY A 672 -4.75 30.29 1.93
CA GLY A 672 -4.38 31.25 2.98
C GLY A 672 -2.94 31.19 3.47
N ILE A 673 -2.05 30.48 2.75
CA ILE A 673 -0.62 30.41 3.04
C ILE A 673 0.11 31.43 2.17
N LYS A 674 0.54 32.54 2.80
CA LYS A 674 1.15 33.69 2.11
C LYS A 674 2.68 33.66 2.16
N ASP A 675 3.30 34.50 1.33
CA ASP A 675 4.74 34.79 1.33
C ASP A 675 5.63 33.54 1.17
N CYS A 676 5.12 32.50 0.51
CA CYS A 676 5.90 31.31 0.21
C CYS A 676 6.89 31.60 -0.93
N PRO A 677 8.18 31.25 -0.77
CA PRO A 677 9.11 31.32 -1.89
C PRO A 677 8.72 30.31 -2.97
N PRO A 678 9.09 30.56 -4.24
CA PRO A 678 8.91 29.57 -5.29
C PRO A 678 9.56 28.22 -4.91
N PRO A 679 8.86 27.09 -5.07
CA PRO A 679 9.40 25.78 -4.70
C PRO A 679 10.51 25.29 -5.63
N LEU A 680 10.58 25.81 -6.85
CA LEU A 680 11.62 25.48 -7.83
C LEU A 680 12.46 26.73 -8.09
N GLU A 681 13.74 26.66 -7.73
CA GLU A 681 14.71 27.74 -7.90
C GLU A 681 15.80 27.32 -8.90
N ALA A 682 16.11 28.18 -9.87
CA ALA A 682 17.15 27.87 -10.85
C ALA A 682 18.53 27.90 -10.18
N LEU A 683 19.32 26.84 -10.36
CA LEU A 683 20.72 26.82 -9.90
C LEU A 683 21.62 27.71 -10.78
N ARG A 684 21.15 28.04 -11.98
CA ARG A 684 21.79 28.97 -12.93
C ARG A 684 20.75 29.79 -13.67
N VAL A 685 21.03 31.08 -13.81
CA VAL A 685 20.26 31.97 -14.67
C VAL A 685 20.74 31.78 -16.11
N LYS A 686 19.85 31.39 -17.03
CA LYS A 686 20.10 31.32 -18.48
C LYS A 686 18.97 32.05 -19.21
N ASN A 687 19.25 32.90 -20.19
CA ASN A 687 18.21 33.63 -20.95
C ASN A 687 17.62 32.78 -22.10
N SER A 688 17.26 31.53 -21.83
CA SER A 688 16.67 30.62 -22.82
C SER A 688 15.85 29.52 -22.14
N ASP A 689 14.74 29.11 -22.76
CA ASP A 689 13.89 27.98 -22.35
C ASP A 689 14.51 26.60 -22.66
N LYS A 690 15.83 26.52 -22.56
CA LYS A 690 16.56 25.26 -22.60
C LYS A 690 16.47 24.59 -21.24
N GLU A 691 16.67 23.28 -21.23
CA GLU A 691 16.83 22.55 -19.98
C GLU A 691 17.97 23.15 -19.15
N ARG A 692 17.77 23.18 -17.83
CA ARG A 692 18.79 23.59 -16.87
C ARG A 692 18.49 22.98 -15.50
N ALA A 693 19.46 23.05 -14.60
CA ALA A 693 19.31 22.53 -13.26
C ALA A 693 18.49 23.47 -12.36
N TYR A 694 17.56 22.89 -11.62
CA TYR A 694 16.72 23.53 -10.61
C TYR A 694 16.85 22.79 -9.28
N MET A 695 16.62 23.50 -8.19
CA MET A 695 16.46 22.92 -6.87
C MET A 695 14.99 22.92 -6.50
N TRP A 696 14.43 21.74 -6.28
CA TRP A 696 13.09 21.56 -5.74
C TRP A 696 13.15 21.51 -4.22
N ARG A 697 12.48 22.46 -3.57
CA ARG A 697 12.45 22.62 -2.13
C ARG A 697 11.13 22.10 -1.55
N LEU A 698 11.23 21.14 -0.64
CA LEU A 698 10.13 20.77 0.25
C LEU A 698 10.35 21.50 1.58
N SER A 699 9.57 22.55 1.82
CA SER A 699 9.57 23.31 3.08
C SER A 699 8.74 22.63 4.17
N ASP A 700 8.71 23.18 5.37
CA ASP A 700 7.74 22.82 6.43
C ASP A 700 6.26 22.92 6.02
N VAL A 701 5.98 23.62 4.92
CA VAL A 701 4.68 23.65 4.24
C VAL A 701 4.60 22.54 3.20
N LEU A 702 5.45 22.59 2.16
CA LEU A 702 5.32 21.73 0.98
C LEU A 702 5.77 20.28 1.19
N ASN A 703 6.33 19.94 2.35
CA ASN A 703 6.52 18.54 2.75
C ASN A 703 5.17 17.82 2.90
N TRP A 704 4.14 18.52 3.39
CA TRP A 704 2.79 17.98 3.53
C TRP A 704 2.19 17.67 2.17
N GLN A 705 1.64 16.47 2.04
CA GLN A 705 0.81 16.06 0.91
C GLN A 705 -0.65 16.36 1.20
N MET A 706 -1.48 16.43 0.16
CA MET A 706 -2.92 16.71 0.26
C MET A 706 -3.26 18.10 0.80
N ILE A 707 -2.36 19.07 0.63
CA ILE A 707 -2.72 20.49 0.82
C ILE A 707 -3.82 20.87 -0.18
N ASP A 708 -3.59 20.50 -1.44
CA ASP A 708 -4.53 20.67 -2.55
C ASP A 708 -4.11 19.72 -3.68
N ARG A 709 -5.10 19.18 -4.40
CA ARG A 709 -4.87 18.21 -5.47
C ARG A 709 -3.96 18.75 -6.57
N ARG A 710 -4.02 20.05 -6.89
CA ARG A 710 -3.19 20.70 -7.91
C ARG A 710 -1.71 20.65 -7.57
N ILE A 711 -1.37 20.78 -6.28
CA ILE A 711 0.02 20.66 -5.82
C ILE A 711 0.48 19.22 -5.92
N ASP A 712 -0.36 18.26 -5.52
CA ASP A 712 -0.02 16.83 -5.55
C ASP A 712 0.25 16.34 -6.99
N GLU A 713 -0.56 16.74 -7.98
CA GLU A 713 -0.32 16.37 -9.40
C GLU A 713 1.01 16.91 -9.95
N ILE A 714 1.36 18.15 -9.60
CA ILE A 714 2.65 18.74 -9.99
C ILE A 714 3.79 18.01 -9.28
N ARG A 715 3.62 17.71 -7.98
CA ARG A 715 4.59 16.95 -7.18
C ARG A 715 4.87 15.59 -7.79
N GLU A 716 3.85 14.88 -8.28
CA GLU A 716 4.04 13.61 -8.99
C GLU A 716 4.85 13.77 -10.28
N MET A 717 4.66 14.86 -11.03
CA MET A 717 5.49 15.14 -12.22
C MET A 717 6.94 15.44 -11.86
N LEU A 718 7.20 16.23 -10.81
CA LEU A 718 8.57 16.50 -10.35
C LEU A 718 9.28 15.22 -9.93
N TRP A 719 8.56 14.32 -9.28
CA TRP A 719 9.01 12.98 -8.93
C TRP A 719 9.24 12.07 -10.14
N ALA A 720 8.42 12.20 -11.19
CA ALA A 720 8.64 11.50 -12.46
C ALA A 720 9.90 12.02 -13.17
N PHE A 721 10.14 13.34 -13.17
CA PHE A 721 11.36 13.93 -13.71
C PHE A 721 12.61 13.53 -12.94
N HIS A 722 12.57 13.58 -11.60
CA HIS A 722 13.67 13.13 -10.74
C HIS A 722 14.14 11.72 -11.14
N ARG A 723 13.20 10.78 -11.23
CA ARG A 723 13.49 9.38 -11.54
C ARG A 723 13.81 9.14 -13.01
N GLY A 724 13.21 9.91 -13.91
CA GLY A 724 13.54 9.87 -15.34
C GLY A 724 14.95 10.36 -15.63
N ASN A 725 15.46 11.30 -14.83
CA ASN A 725 16.81 11.84 -14.95
C ASN A 725 17.88 10.91 -14.35
N ASP A 726 17.57 10.17 -13.28
CA ASP A 726 18.49 9.25 -12.59
C ASP A 726 18.82 7.98 -13.42
N GLN A 727 18.06 7.68 -14.47
CA GLN A 727 18.08 6.37 -15.14
C GLN A 727 18.56 6.35 -16.60
N ALA A 728 18.87 7.50 -17.20
CA ALA A 728 18.86 7.60 -18.66
C ALA A 728 19.94 8.50 -19.27
N GLN A 729 20.44 8.08 -20.44
CA GLN A 729 21.09 8.99 -21.39
C GLN A 729 20.06 9.98 -21.94
N TYR A 730 20.52 11.17 -22.36
CA TYR A 730 19.66 12.32 -22.72
C TYR A 730 18.48 11.97 -23.63
N GLU A 731 18.72 11.15 -24.66
CA GLU A 731 17.77 10.77 -25.72
C GLU A 731 16.65 9.83 -25.23
N GLU A 732 16.83 9.17 -24.09
CA GLU A 732 15.93 8.14 -23.57
C GLU A 732 15.03 8.65 -22.43
N ARG A 733 15.32 9.84 -21.87
CA ARG A 733 14.63 10.41 -20.70
C ARG A 733 13.11 10.53 -20.87
N ILE A 734 12.62 10.84 -22.06
CA ILE A 734 11.17 10.93 -22.32
C ILE A 734 10.46 9.59 -22.07
N TYR A 735 11.08 8.47 -22.45
CA TYR A 735 10.52 7.13 -22.22
C TYR A 735 10.44 6.81 -20.74
N HIS A 736 11.47 7.15 -19.97
CA HIS A 736 11.47 6.95 -18.52
C HIS A 736 10.49 7.87 -17.79
N VAL A 737 10.35 9.12 -18.21
CA VAL A 737 9.33 10.02 -17.66
C VAL A 737 7.93 9.49 -17.95
N MET A 738 7.65 9.05 -19.19
CA MET A 738 6.37 8.40 -19.55
C MET A 738 6.09 7.16 -18.72
N GLU A 739 7.12 6.32 -18.52
CA GLU A 739 7.05 5.15 -17.64
C GLU A 739 6.66 5.55 -16.22
N GLN A 740 7.36 6.52 -15.62
CA GLN A 740 7.07 6.98 -14.26
C GLN A 740 5.68 7.61 -14.12
N ILE A 741 5.25 8.40 -15.11
CA ILE A 741 3.90 8.99 -15.14
C ILE A 741 2.83 7.89 -15.20
N SER A 742 3.00 6.93 -16.10
CA SER A 742 2.02 5.84 -16.28
C SER A 742 1.91 4.93 -15.05
N LYS A 743 3.01 4.75 -14.31
CA LYS A 743 3.05 4.04 -13.02
C LYS A 743 2.22 4.73 -11.95
N ARG A 744 2.32 6.06 -11.84
CA ARG A 744 1.95 6.80 -10.61
C ARG A 744 0.69 7.64 -10.71
N ALA A 745 0.10 7.74 -11.89
CA ALA A 745 -1.17 8.44 -12.05
C ALA A 745 -2.19 8.00 -10.99
N ILE A 746 -2.51 8.92 -10.10
CA ILE A 746 -3.33 8.65 -8.92
C ILE A 746 -4.74 8.28 -9.40
N ARG A 747 -5.24 7.13 -8.94
CA ARG A 747 -6.53 6.58 -9.39
C ARG A 747 -7.57 6.73 -8.31
N THR A 748 -8.78 7.09 -8.70
CA THR A 748 -9.95 7.09 -7.82
C THR A 748 -10.56 5.70 -7.69
N SER A 749 -10.41 4.85 -8.70
CA SER A 749 -10.78 3.42 -8.76
C SER A 749 -10.10 2.77 -9.97
N VAL A 750 -10.09 1.43 -10.03
CA VAL A 750 -9.69 0.69 -11.23
C VAL A 750 -10.86 0.69 -12.22
N GLU A 751 -10.68 1.30 -13.39
CA GLU A 751 -11.60 1.12 -14.53
C GLU A 751 -11.63 -0.38 -14.86
N GLU A 752 -12.82 -1.00 -14.89
CA GLU A 752 -13.02 -2.38 -15.33
C GLU A 752 -12.24 -3.42 -14.48
N GLU A 753 -12.43 -3.40 -13.15
CA GLU A 753 -11.68 -4.27 -12.20
C GLU A 753 -11.61 -5.76 -12.60
N MET A 754 -12.70 -6.33 -13.11
CA MET A 754 -12.73 -7.73 -13.56
C MET A 754 -11.92 -7.96 -14.83
N GLU A 755 -11.90 -7.03 -15.79
CA GLU A 755 -11.06 -7.12 -16.98
C GLU A 755 -9.57 -6.97 -16.61
N ALA A 756 -9.27 -6.00 -15.74
CA ALA A 756 -7.92 -5.79 -15.22
C ALA A 756 -7.40 -7.04 -14.49
N PHE A 757 -8.27 -7.75 -13.76
CA PHE A 757 -7.93 -9.04 -13.17
C PHE A 757 -7.62 -10.12 -14.22
N VAL A 758 -8.44 -10.25 -15.27
CA VAL A 758 -8.21 -11.23 -16.34
C VAL A 758 -6.87 -10.97 -17.02
N ILE A 759 -6.56 -9.70 -17.30
CA ILE A 759 -5.26 -9.28 -17.87
C ILE A 759 -4.12 -9.64 -16.92
N TRP A 760 -4.25 -9.34 -15.62
CA TRP A 760 -3.23 -9.64 -14.60
C TRP A 760 -2.97 -11.14 -14.45
N VAL A 761 -4.00 -11.98 -14.51
CA VAL A 761 -3.89 -13.44 -14.49
C VAL A 761 -3.23 -13.96 -15.77
N GLY A 762 -3.67 -13.46 -16.92
CA GLY A 762 -3.17 -13.88 -18.22
C GLY A 762 -1.75 -13.42 -18.50
N ARG A 763 -1.21 -12.43 -17.78
CA ARG A 763 0.08 -11.83 -18.08
C ARG A 763 1.23 -12.83 -17.98
N LYS A 764 1.95 -13.01 -19.09
CA LYS A 764 3.09 -13.92 -19.18
C LYS A 764 4.36 -13.25 -18.60
N PRO A 765 5.14 -13.96 -17.76
CA PRO A 765 6.49 -13.54 -17.42
C PRO A 765 7.37 -13.46 -18.67
N TYR A 766 8.28 -12.48 -18.71
CA TYR A 766 9.13 -12.20 -19.87
C TYR A 766 10.11 -13.35 -20.14
N HIS A 767 10.76 -13.87 -19.09
CA HIS A 767 11.60 -15.07 -19.18
C HIS A 767 10.90 -16.31 -18.57
N LEU A 768 11.09 -17.44 -19.25
CA LEU A 768 10.57 -18.75 -18.81
C LEU A 768 11.68 -19.69 -18.33
N ASP A 769 12.95 -19.39 -18.58
CA ASP A 769 14.06 -20.17 -18.03
C ASP A 769 14.10 -20.02 -16.50
N SER A 770 14.48 -21.09 -15.82
CA SER A 770 14.70 -21.22 -14.37
C SER A 770 16.17 -21.06 -13.97
N LYS A 771 17.00 -20.45 -14.84
CA LYS A 771 18.34 -19.99 -14.49
C LYS A 771 18.22 -18.75 -13.58
N ILE A 772 19.01 -18.72 -12.51
CA ILE A 772 19.09 -17.60 -11.56
C ILE A 772 20.48 -16.98 -11.75
N SER A 773 20.68 -15.91 -12.54
CA SER A 773 21.95 -15.17 -12.54
C SER A 773 21.94 -13.83 -13.30
N ALA A 774 21.87 -12.72 -12.54
CA ALA A 774 22.42 -11.44 -13.03
C ALA A 774 23.02 -10.55 -11.91
N HIS A 775 22.41 -10.57 -10.72
CA HIS A 775 22.74 -9.60 -9.65
C HIS A 775 23.66 -10.11 -8.57
N PHE A 776 23.64 -11.42 -8.31
CA PHE A 776 24.38 -12.04 -7.21
C PHE A 776 25.29 -13.14 -7.74
N MET A 777 26.56 -13.06 -7.37
CA MET A 777 27.56 -14.10 -7.62
C MET A 777 27.79 -14.91 -6.36
N VAL A 778 28.07 -16.20 -6.52
CA VAL A 778 28.51 -17.06 -5.43
C VAL A 778 30.00 -16.83 -5.19
N ALA A 779 30.44 -16.68 -3.94
CA ALA A 779 31.88 -16.54 -3.63
C ALA A 779 32.76 -17.63 -4.28
N ASN A 780 33.93 -17.21 -4.77
CA ASN A 780 34.95 -18.04 -5.44
C ASN A 780 34.53 -18.64 -6.80
N PHE A 781 33.78 -17.87 -7.59
CA PHE A 781 33.32 -18.28 -8.93
C PHE A 781 34.44 -18.42 -9.98
N GLU A 782 35.64 -17.86 -9.74
CA GLU A 782 36.74 -17.85 -10.71
C GLU A 782 37.34 -19.24 -11.03
N GLN A 783 37.03 -20.30 -10.26
CA GLN A 783 37.60 -21.63 -10.49
C GLN A 783 36.72 -22.60 -11.32
N MET A 784 35.51 -22.23 -11.75
CA MET A 784 34.60 -23.17 -12.41
C MET A 784 34.21 -22.86 -13.86
N ARG A 785 34.64 -21.72 -14.43
CA ARG A 785 34.47 -21.44 -15.88
C ARG A 785 35.25 -22.38 -16.81
N MET A 786 35.92 -23.41 -16.27
CA MET A 786 36.75 -24.37 -17.00
C MET A 786 36.16 -25.79 -17.02
N MET A 787 34.99 -26.06 -16.42
CA MET A 787 34.40 -27.40 -16.48
C MET A 787 32.88 -27.33 -16.68
N SER A 788 32.44 -27.90 -17.81
CA SER A 788 31.07 -28.19 -18.27
C SER A 788 30.27 -27.07 -18.95
N ASP A 789 30.74 -26.67 -20.12
CA ASP A 789 29.91 -26.19 -21.25
C ASP A 789 30.05 -27.11 -22.49
N GLU A 790 30.49 -28.37 -22.29
CA GLU A 790 30.80 -29.31 -23.40
C GLU A 790 30.00 -30.63 -23.42
N SER A 791 28.85 -30.76 -22.73
CA SER A 791 28.16 -32.07 -22.77
C SER A 791 26.65 -32.08 -22.55
N GLU A 792 25.88 -31.16 -23.14
CA GLU A 792 24.42 -31.32 -23.26
C GLU A 792 23.90 -30.96 -24.67
N ASP A 793 24.69 -31.29 -25.69
CA ASP A 793 24.20 -31.51 -27.06
C ASP A 793 24.49 -32.99 -27.41
N ASP A 794 23.56 -33.89 -27.03
CA ASP A 794 23.26 -35.17 -27.70
C ASP A 794 22.35 -36.03 -26.78
N GLU A 795 21.02 -35.81 -26.85
CA GLU A 795 19.90 -36.79 -26.95
C GLU A 795 18.53 -36.17 -26.64
#